data_AF-A0A075GX81-F1
#
_entry.id   AF-A0A075GX81-F1
#
_cell.length_a   1.000
_cell.length_b   1.000
_cell.length_c   1.000
_cell.angle_alpha   90.00
_cell.angle_beta   90.00
_cell.angle_gamma   90.00
#
_symmetry.space_group_name_H-M   'P 1'
#
loop_
_entity.id
_entity.type
_entity.pdbx_description
1 polymer ?
#
loop_
_entity_poly.entity_id
_entity_poly.type
_entity_poly.pdbx_seq_one_letter_code
_entity_poly.pdbx_strand_id
1 'polypeptide(L)'
;MGMIDRFGRIADTYMSERDQLLEADEERRRVFVGHGFWPTEIIRDSIILAAMMAVISFYSWIIPPPLHSAADPFAQAGFVFPDWYVLFSYGYLRWGEYLPQFIIPAGPIGDFFGTPVIAWNAGWWGAALTGIPVGILALPPFIIGKREKRGVEDPWFATAGAVYLAHVWFISVFSINIFLELYSKDLSNYCWSDSHNYLFCGRQAPWTADVFNAIPWVLTGIFLFAVIYFGVRWFVLNSIGARLRPIIGRQIAIGSIAAAVIISAVTWPIYDSGFWDYGGLGAMDELEDLDAMRGQPSDTLVHTGKGNVWSEWEDECLPYEETAGLALWDPMFEMEVQDVEAPKPMPEGTEITTDGTVLNASYLDWGGLQVDLDSPTVYTTTTIVSTPSQYEWSFSSVPNGSVIDNNDLIGSNTSSASFLPDVFGTYNLTVLGVQWGLYPLSSEDSVYLMTQIETTHEVTVEVAPPNTDDWCVIPASNWVNWGIHQPTRATIIDFAGDNGHADSEIGRNVGGSTVTYLGNSDESLITVSDSSTFEVEDLGISRVPADVGCSFRTVYSDTGDSARNMGVHSQSIRLLDASGSVLWENEGGTCESTEIYLSAGASYTVSFSFTSEGVNESISMATGFSAVAYQPLLLGDDGTAILRSGSTLSLDDLTALSLENPTYHKNPKGLDAKLIYSMFIPCLGVGAIVFLVMRSMARGYEWEMNKCYGCDLCDDACPVRLFTAGDKLNIIYNTWNNEDDGVPLYSCLTCTACTNACPQLVDYDSYVDIRRNLIVGGPPATEIPHTLLQAVLAAEAEEDADDAFVAVEDYPIDSNVGYYPGCVDYIDQEMIFSHVNEGEMNLGETTTAAFTLFEEMGDDVTYLGRDFLKCCGHDQKWQGLSEVFEKLKAYNQKKLGDSGIDTLVTSCAECFRTFALDYELEGMKVMHTTEYLVEKGFDMDLAVEDDVTVTYHDPCRLGRQMDLYDKPRDLVESVDGVSLVEMEHHGEDALCCGVSSMMACNENSRALRLQRFDEVKATGAEVMLTTCPKCVAHFECLKFEGDPRHDFEILDVVSFLARQVNSR
;
A
#
# COMPACT_ATOMS: atom_id res chain seq x y z
N MET A 1 -54.87 -10.69 66.00
CA MET A 1 -53.59 -11.42 66.03
C MET A 1 -52.46 -10.42 66.07
N GLY A 2 -51.60 -10.56 67.08
CA GLY A 2 -50.46 -9.66 67.30
C GLY A 2 -49.45 -9.72 66.17
N MET A 3 -48.58 -8.72 66.07
CA MET A 3 -47.54 -8.65 65.05
C MET A 3 -46.61 -9.88 65.08
N ILE A 4 -46.37 -10.43 66.28
CA ILE A 4 -45.58 -11.66 66.51
C ILE A 4 -46.25 -12.91 65.89
N ASP A 5 -47.58 -13.05 65.98
CA ASP A 5 -48.30 -14.16 65.33
C ASP A 5 -48.21 -14.09 63.79
N ARG A 6 -48.09 -12.87 63.24
CA ARG A 6 -47.94 -12.68 61.79
C ARG A 6 -46.53 -12.99 61.32
N PHE A 7 -45.51 -12.60 62.08
CA PHE A 7 -44.13 -12.98 61.78
C PHE A 7 -43.87 -14.47 61.94
N GLY A 8 -44.44 -15.11 62.97
CA GLY A 8 -44.36 -16.57 63.13
C GLY A 8 -44.97 -17.31 61.95
N ARG A 9 -46.12 -16.85 61.44
CA ARG A 9 -46.77 -17.47 60.28
C ARG A 9 -46.01 -17.25 58.98
N ILE A 10 -45.39 -16.09 58.78
CA ILE A 10 -44.53 -15.83 57.63
C ILE A 10 -43.27 -16.69 57.70
N ALA A 11 -42.65 -16.81 58.87
CA ALA A 11 -41.49 -17.66 59.08
C ALA A 11 -41.81 -19.13 58.85
N ASP A 12 -42.94 -19.65 59.38
CA ASP A 12 -43.39 -21.02 59.12
C ASP A 12 -43.68 -21.27 57.64
N THR A 13 -44.29 -20.30 56.95
CA THR A 13 -44.56 -20.42 55.51
C THR A 13 -43.25 -20.47 54.72
N TYR A 14 -42.31 -19.58 55.03
CA TYR A 14 -40.98 -19.54 54.41
C TYR A 14 -40.17 -20.82 54.68
N MET A 15 -40.21 -21.33 55.91
CA MET A 15 -39.53 -22.59 56.25
C MET A 15 -40.19 -23.78 55.56
N SER A 16 -41.51 -23.84 55.48
CA SER A 16 -42.22 -24.90 54.77
C SER A 16 -41.98 -24.88 53.26
N GLU A 17 -41.91 -23.70 52.64
CA GLU A 17 -41.58 -23.56 51.22
C GLU A 17 -40.12 -23.90 50.95
N ARG A 18 -39.20 -23.48 51.82
CA ARG A 18 -37.78 -23.85 51.72
C ARG A 18 -37.58 -25.36 51.84
N ASP A 19 -38.24 -26.00 52.80
CA ASP A 19 -38.10 -27.45 53.01
C ASP A 19 -38.79 -28.24 51.88
N GLN A 20 -39.91 -27.75 51.33
CA GLN A 20 -40.49 -28.29 50.08
C GLN A 20 -39.56 -28.12 48.88
N LEU A 21 -38.83 -27.00 48.79
CA LEU A 21 -37.86 -26.78 47.71
C LEU A 21 -36.63 -27.69 47.85
N LEU A 22 -36.21 -28.00 49.07
CA LEU A 22 -35.12 -28.94 49.35
C LEU A 22 -35.53 -30.41 49.10
N GLU A 23 -36.73 -30.82 49.51
CA GLU A 23 -37.29 -32.14 49.16
C GLU A 23 -37.51 -32.29 47.64
N ALA A 24 -37.96 -31.23 46.96
CA ALA A 24 -38.11 -31.21 45.51
C ALA A 24 -36.76 -31.24 44.76
N ASP A 25 -35.65 -30.87 45.41
CA ASP A 25 -34.30 -30.97 44.84
C ASP A 25 -33.73 -32.40 44.97
N GLU A 26 -34.11 -33.14 46.01
CA GLU A 26 -33.83 -34.59 46.13
C GLU A 26 -34.67 -35.43 45.14
N GLU A 27 -35.95 -35.07 44.91
CA GLU A 27 -36.81 -35.71 43.90
C GLU A 27 -36.39 -35.41 42.45
N ARG A 28 -35.60 -34.34 42.20
CA ARG A 28 -35.08 -33.97 40.87
C ARG A 28 -33.90 -34.83 40.39
N ARG A 29 -33.42 -35.80 41.18
CA ARG A 29 -32.54 -36.86 40.64
C ARG A 29 -33.37 -37.84 39.80
N ARG A 30 -33.53 -37.55 38.51
CA ARG A 30 -34.26 -38.43 37.58
C ARG A 30 -33.61 -39.82 37.50
N VAL A 31 -34.49 -40.82 37.63
CA VAL A 31 -34.25 -42.28 37.63
C VAL A 31 -34.15 -42.90 36.23
N PHE A 32 -33.95 -42.10 35.17
CA PHE A 32 -33.77 -42.64 33.82
C PHE A 32 -32.30 -42.92 33.55
N VAL A 33 -31.84 -44.06 34.05
CA VAL A 33 -30.63 -44.72 33.55
C VAL A 33 -30.97 -45.22 32.16
N GLY A 34 -30.21 -44.79 31.14
CA GLY A 34 -30.29 -45.37 29.80
C GLY A 34 -30.13 -46.90 29.86
N HIS A 35 -30.58 -47.59 28.81
CA HIS A 35 -30.49 -49.04 28.74
C HIS A 35 -29.04 -49.48 29.04
N GLY A 36 -28.83 -50.46 29.92
CA GLY A 36 -27.48 -50.79 30.42
C GLY A 36 -26.43 -51.17 29.36
N PHE A 37 -26.84 -51.42 28.12
CA PHE A 37 -25.97 -51.66 26.96
C PHE A 37 -25.77 -50.42 26.07
N TRP A 38 -26.71 -49.46 26.10
CA TRP A 38 -26.72 -48.24 25.29
C TRP A 38 -27.28 -47.07 26.13
N PRO A 39 -26.43 -46.39 26.92
CA PRO A 39 -26.77 -45.12 27.53
C PRO A 39 -27.32 -44.15 26.48
N THR A 40 -28.27 -43.30 26.88
CA THR A 40 -28.89 -42.29 26.02
C THR A 40 -27.86 -41.36 25.37
N GLU A 41 -26.76 -41.11 26.06
CA GLU A 41 -25.60 -40.38 25.56
C GLU A 41 -24.98 -41.11 24.35
N ILE A 42 -24.75 -42.43 24.44
CA ILE A 42 -24.16 -43.23 23.34
C ILE A 42 -25.06 -43.23 22.11
N ILE A 43 -26.38 -43.33 22.27
CA ILE A 43 -27.32 -43.31 21.13
C ILE A 43 -27.30 -41.94 20.43
N ARG A 44 -27.36 -40.85 21.20
CA ARG A 44 -27.26 -39.49 20.65
C ARG A 44 -25.95 -39.31 19.88
N ASP A 45 -24.84 -39.69 20.51
CA ASP A 45 -23.51 -39.51 19.94
C ASP A 45 -23.32 -40.41 18.70
N SER A 46 -23.93 -41.60 18.68
CA SER A 46 -23.96 -42.49 17.52
C SER A 46 -24.80 -41.94 16.36
N ILE A 47 -25.91 -41.26 16.64
CA ILE A 47 -26.74 -40.61 15.61
C ILE A 47 -25.99 -39.41 15.01
N ILE A 48 -25.33 -38.62 15.84
CA ILE A 48 -24.49 -37.50 15.38
C ILE A 48 -23.34 -38.04 14.53
N LEU A 49 -22.65 -39.09 14.98
CA LEU A 49 -21.58 -39.74 14.22
C LEU A 49 -22.07 -40.31 12.88
N ALA A 50 -23.22 -40.98 12.86
CA ALA A 50 -23.80 -41.52 11.64
C ALA A 50 -24.23 -40.43 10.66
N ALA A 51 -24.77 -39.32 11.15
CA ALA A 51 -25.10 -38.15 10.33
C ALA A 51 -23.82 -37.52 9.73
N MET A 52 -22.76 -37.37 10.53
CA MET A 52 -21.46 -36.90 10.05
C MET A 52 -20.89 -37.83 8.96
N MET A 53 -20.92 -39.15 9.17
CA MET A 53 -20.44 -40.12 8.16
C MET A 53 -21.27 -40.10 6.86
N ALA A 54 -22.59 -39.91 6.96
CA ALA A 54 -23.45 -39.82 5.78
C ALA A 54 -23.16 -38.55 4.95
N VAL A 55 -22.92 -37.42 5.63
CA VAL A 55 -22.52 -36.15 5.00
C VAL A 55 -21.15 -36.27 4.32
N ILE A 56 -20.17 -36.89 4.98
CA ILE A 56 -18.83 -37.13 4.41
C ILE A 56 -18.91 -38.05 3.19
N SER A 57 -19.72 -39.11 3.27
CA SER A 57 -19.92 -40.05 2.15
C SER A 57 -20.62 -39.37 0.96
N PHE A 58 -21.55 -38.46 1.22
CA PHE A 58 -22.23 -37.66 0.19
C PHE A 58 -21.27 -36.69 -0.50
N TYR A 59 -20.43 -35.96 0.25
CA TYR A 59 -19.41 -35.07 -0.31
C TYR A 59 -18.34 -35.83 -1.10
N SER A 60 -17.90 -36.99 -0.61
CA SER A 60 -16.91 -37.85 -1.28
C SER A 60 -17.45 -38.47 -2.59
N TRP A 61 -18.77 -38.59 -2.74
CA TRP A 61 -19.39 -39.12 -3.95
C TRP A 61 -19.58 -38.06 -5.05
N ILE A 62 -19.72 -36.78 -4.68
CA ILE A 62 -20.01 -35.67 -5.62
C ILE A 62 -18.73 -35.07 -6.24
N ILE A 63 -17.57 -35.26 -5.61
CA ILE A 63 -16.29 -34.67 -6.06
C ILE A 63 -15.43 -35.76 -6.72
N PRO A 64 -15.31 -35.83 -8.07
CA PRO A 64 -14.46 -36.82 -8.72
C PRO A 64 -12.96 -36.48 -8.58
N PRO A 65 -12.06 -37.47 -8.50
CA PRO A 65 -10.62 -37.22 -8.45
C PRO A 65 -10.08 -36.79 -9.83
N PRO A 66 -9.14 -35.83 -9.88
CA PRO A 66 -8.61 -35.32 -11.15
C PRO A 66 -7.59 -36.29 -11.78
N LEU A 67 -7.53 -36.33 -13.12
CA LEU A 67 -6.51 -37.02 -13.89
C LEU A 67 -5.58 -35.99 -14.54
N HIS A 68 -4.37 -35.83 -14.02
CA HIS A 68 -3.33 -34.95 -14.57
C HIS A 68 -2.35 -35.73 -15.47
N SER A 69 -1.60 -35.03 -16.34
CA SER A 69 -0.45 -35.61 -17.03
C SER A 69 0.74 -35.75 -16.07
N ALA A 70 1.52 -36.83 -16.22
CA ALA A 70 2.39 -37.37 -15.17
C ALA A 70 3.68 -36.58 -14.85
N ALA A 71 3.84 -35.33 -15.28
CA ALA A 71 5.12 -34.62 -15.19
C ALA A 71 5.04 -33.09 -14.97
N ASP A 72 4.07 -32.60 -14.19
CA ASP A 72 4.05 -31.20 -13.76
C ASP A 72 4.57 -31.07 -12.30
N PRO A 73 5.74 -30.42 -12.07
CA PRO A 73 6.29 -30.20 -10.74
C PRO A 73 5.65 -29.02 -9.98
N PHE A 74 4.81 -28.19 -10.64
CA PHE A 74 4.07 -27.08 -10.00
C PHE A 74 2.66 -27.49 -9.54
N ALA A 75 2.18 -28.66 -9.95
CA ALA A 75 1.03 -29.30 -9.33
C ALA A 75 1.40 -29.85 -7.95
N GLN A 76 1.44 -28.99 -6.93
CA GLN A 76 1.72 -29.41 -5.55
C GLN A 76 0.62 -30.36 -5.02
N ALA A 77 0.98 -31.64 -4.98
CA ALA A 77 0.51 -32.72 -4.10
C ALA A 77 -1.01 -32.92 -3.93
N GLY A 78 -1.52 -33.94 -4.62
CA GLY A 78 -2.17 -35.09 -3.99
C GLY A 78 -3.30 -34.82 -3.00
N PHE A 79 -4.52 -34.78 -3.51
CA PHE A 79 -5.76 -34.79 -2.74
C PHE A 79 -5.80 -35.97 -1.73
N VAL A 80 -5.81 -35.64 -0.44
CA VAL A 80 -6.25 -36.51 0.66
C VAL A 80 -7.77 -36.32 0.77
N PHE A 81 -8.54 -37.41 0.89
CA PHE A 81 -10.02 -37.40 1.00
C PHE A 81 -10.54 -36.23 1.88
N PRO A 82 -11.61 -35.52 1.49
CA PRO A 82 -12.00 -34.32 2.19
C PRO A 82 -12.77 -34.70 3.46
N ASP A 83 -12.07 -34.66 4.60
CA ASP A 83 -12.69 -34.57 5.91
C ASP A 83 -13.38 -33.20 6.07
N TRP A 84 -14.51 -33.15 6.78
CA TRP A 84 -15.27 -31.91 7.03
C TRP A 84 -14.43 -30.79 7.67
N TYR A 85 -13.40 -31.14 8.44
CA TYR A 85 -12.47 -30.17 9.01
C TYR A 85 -11.61 -29.49 7.94
N VAL A 86 -11.29 -30.19 6.85
CA VAL A 86 -10.50 -29.66 5.73
C VAL A 86 -11.33 -28.67 4.91
N LEU A 87 -12.58 -28.99 4.60
CA LEU A 87 -13.50 -28.07 3.91
C LEU A 87 -13.81 -26.83 4.77
N PHE A 88 -14.00 -27.03 6.07
CA PHE A 88 -14.15 -25.95 7.04
C PHE A 88 -12.93 -25.02 7.08
N SER A 89 -11.73 -25.59 7.18
CA SER A 89 -10.48 -24.83 7.23
C SER A 89 -10.20 -24.13 5.90
N TYR A 90 -10.47 -24.79 4.78
CA TYR A 90 -10.29 -24.23 3.43
C TYR A 90 -11.26 -23.08 3.14
N GLY A 91 -12.47 -23.15 3.69
CA GLY A 91 -13.41 -22.04 3.61
C GLY A 91 -12.89 -20.82 4.37
N TYR A 92 -12.34 -20.98 5.56
CA TYR A 92 -11.70 -19.84 6.24
C TYR A 92 -10.44 -19.36 5.55
N LEU A 93 -9.64 -20.26 4.98
CA LEU A 93 -8.45 -19.90 4.20
C LEU A 93 -8.81 -18.94 3.08
N ARG A 94 -9.87 -19.23 2.31
CA ARG A 94 -10.34 -18.32 1.27
C ARG A 94 -11.01 -17.07 1.83
N TRP A 95 -11.77 -17.15 2.91
CA TRP A 95 -12.34 -15.94 3.52
C TRP A 95 -11.20 -15.00 3.96
N GLY A 96 -10.09 -15.59 4.36
CA GLY A 96 -8.83 -14.94 4.59
C GLY A 96 -8.24 -14.18 3.41
N GLU A 97 -8.55 -14.50 2.15
CA GLU A 97 -8.07 -13.75 0.97
C GLU A 97 -8.76 -12.40 0.77
N TYR A 98 -10.03 -12.29 1.18
CA TYR A 98 -10.78 -11.03 1.16
C TYR A 98 -10.45 -10.14 2.36
N LEU A 99 -9.76 -10.70 3.36
CA LEU A 99 -9.15 -9.92 4.41
C LEU A 99 -7.82 -9.36 3.90
N PRO A 100 -7.41 -8.17 4.37
CA PRO A 100 -6.20 -7.54 3.88
C PRO A 100 -4.97 -8.46 4.10
N GLN A 101 -4.22 -8.68 3.02
CA GLN A 101 -3.06 -9.57 2.97
C GLN A 101 -1.81 -8.76 3.29
N PHE A 102 -1.02 -9.22 4.25
CA PHE A 102 0.24 -8.55 4.62
C PHE A 102 1.37 -9.56 4.64
N ILE A 103 2.55 -9.13 4.22
CA ILE A 103 3.76 -9.94 4.35
C ILE A 103 4.57 -9.28 5.47
N ILE A 104 4.63 -9.96 6.61
CA ILE A 104 5.34 -9.46 7.79
C ILE A 104 6.70 -10.18 7.84
N PRO A 105 7.84 -9.47 7.89
CA PRO A 105 9.15 -10.07 8.09
C PRO A 105 9.16 -10.90 9.38
N ALA A 106 9.49 -12.19 9.31
CA ALA A 106 9.29 -13.14 10.42
C ALA A 106 10.40 -13.12 11.47
N GLY A 107 11.47 -12.36 11.23
CA GLY A 107 12.64 -12.31 12.12
C GLY A 107 13.15 -13.72 12.52
N PRO A 108 13.64 -13.90 13.76
CA PRO A 108 14.23 -15.18 14.23
C PRO A 108 13.26 -16.37 14.25
N ILE A 109 11.95 -16.13 14.36
CA ILE A 109 10.91 -17.17 14.29
C ILE A 109 10.85 -17.77 12.88
N GLY A 110 11.12 -16.94 11.87
CA GLY A 110 11.26 -17.37 10.48
C GLY A 110 12.42 -18.34 10.27
N ASP A 111 13.57 -18.11 10.92
CA ASP A 111 14.72 -19.01 10.85
C ASP A 111 14.46 -20.36 11.54
N PHE A 112 13.61 -20.39 12.57
CA PHE A 112 13.20 -21.62 13.26
C PHE A 112 12.24 -22.49 12.41
N PHE A 113 11.33 -21.87 11.66
CA PHE A 113 10.40 -22.57 10.75
C PHE A 113 10.91 -22.68 9.31
N GLY A 114 12.07 -22.10 9.00
CA GLY A 114 12.74 -22.14 7.69
C GLY A 114 12.15 -21.20 6.63
N THR A 115 11.44 -20.14 7.03
CA THR A 115 10.80 -19.17 6.14
C THR A 115 11.01 -17.73 6.65
N PRO A 116 11.71 -16.84 5.91
CA PRO A 116 12.13 -15.51 6.40
C PRO A 116 10.99 -14.49 6.56
N VAL A 117 9.77 -14.83 6.13
CA VAL A 117 8.57 -13.98 6.21
C VAL A 117 7.39 -14.81 6.66
N ILE A 118 6.55 -14.24 7.53
CA ILE A 118 5.26 -14.78 7.91
C ILE A 118 4.24 -13.99 7.10
N ALA A 119 3.81 -14.61 6.00
CA ALA A 119 2.72 -14.05 5.22
C ALA A 119 1.44 -14.23 6.02
N TRP A 120 0.79 -13.12 6.39
CA TRP A 120 -0.63 -13.08 6.76
C TRP A 120 -1.44 -13.19 5.48
N ASN A 121 -1.24 -14.33 4.84
CA ASN A 121 -1.93 -14.73 3.64
C ASN A 121 -3.26 -15.39 4.03
N ALA A 122 -4.03 -15.77 3.02
CA ALA A 122 -5.15 -16.69 3.09
C ALA A 122 -4.95 -17.79 4.15
N GLY A 123 -3.77 -18.44 4.11
CA GLY A 123 -3.19 -19.39 5.07
C GLY A 123 -3.43 -19.04 6.53
N TRP A 124 -2.90 -17.89 6.92
CA TRP A 124 -2.88 -17.42 8.29
C TRP A 124 -4.27 -16.98 8.76
N TRP A 125 -4.97 -16.20 7.93
CA TRP A 125 -6.33 -15.76 8.23
C TRP A 125 -7.29 -16.94 8.37
N GLY A 126 -7.11 -17.98 7.54
CA GLY A 126 -7.88 -19.20 7.66
C GLY A 126 -7.69 -19.89 9.00
N ALA A 127 -6.46 -19.98 9.49
CA ALA A 127 -6.15 -20.55 10.80
C ALA A 127 -6.68 -19.68 11.96
N ALA A 128 -6.52 -18.36 11.90
CA ALA A 128 -6.97 -17.43 12.93
C ALA A 128 -8.50 -17.41 13.08
N LEU A 129 -9.22 -17.33 11.97
CA LEU A 129 -10.69 -17.33 11.95
C LEU A 129 -11.27 -18.69 12.38
N THR A 130 -10.60 -19.79 12.05
CA THR A 130 -10.93 -21.13 12.58
C THR A 130 -10.76 -21.18 14.11
N GLY A 131 -9.73 -20.50 14.62
CA GLY A 131 -9.38 -20.47 16.04
C GLY A 131 -10.39 -19.75 16.94
N ILE A 132 -11.08 -18.71 16.45
CA ILE A 132 -12.01 -17.90 17.27
C ILE A 132 -13.23 -18.73 17.73
N PRO A 133 -14.00 -19.39 16.85
CA PRO A 133 -15.13 -20.22 17.28
C PRO A 133 -14.71 -21.42 18.12
N VAL A 134 -13.58 -22.05 17.77
CA VAL A 134 -13.02 -23.18 18.52
C VAL A 134 -12.60 -22.73 19.92
N GLY A 135 -12.00 -21.55 20.04
CA GLY A 135 -11.66 -20.91 21.31
C GLY A 135 -12.90 -20.61 22.16
N ILE A 136 -13.95 -20.04 21.57
CA ILE A 136 -15.22 -19.76 22.26
C ILE A 136 -15.89 -21.05 22.76
N LEU A 137 -15.76 -22.17 22.03
CA LEU A 137 -16.26 -23.49 22.45
C LEU A 137 -15.34 -24.21 23.45
N ALA A 138 -14.05 -23.87 23.47
CA ALA A 138 -13.05 -24.44 24.38
C ALA A 138 -12.99 -23.69 25.72
N LEU A 139 -13.46 -22.45 25.80
CA LEU A 139 -13.49 -21.60 26.99
C LEU A 139 -14.51 -21.97 28.09
N PRO A 140 -15.69 -22.58 27.83
CA PRO A 140 -16.70 -22.86 28.86
C PRO A 140 -16.20 -23.66 30.07
N PRO A 141 -15.32 -24.68 29.94
CA PRO A 141 -14.71 -25.38 31.07
C PRO A 141 -13.83 -24.48 31.97
N PHE A 142 -13.28 -23.39 31.43
CA PHE A 142 -12.30 -22.54 32.11
C PHE A 142 -12.93 -21.28 32.72
N ILE A 143 -14.01 -20.76 32.13
CA ILE A 143 -14.71 -19.55 32.61
C ILE A 143 -15.76 -19.90 33.68
N ILE A 144 -16.46 -21.02 33.53
CA ILE A 144 -17.57 -21.40 34.39
C ILE A 144 -17.15 -22.63 35.16
N GLY A 145 -16.57 -22.44 36.35
CA GLY A 145 -16.09 -23.52 37.23
C GLY A 145 -17.19 -24.44 37.80
N LYS A 146 -18.21 -24.84 37.03
CA LYS A 146 -19.28 -25.76 37.42
C LYS A 146 -19.64 -26.73 36.27
N ARG A 147 -20.01 -27.95 36.69
CA ARG A 147 -20.39 -29.12 35.86
C ARG A 147 -21.24 -28.80 34.62
N GLU A 148 -20.99 -29.56 33.55
CA GLU A 148 -21.77 -29.61 32.30
C GLU A 148 -23.29 -29.63 32.56
N LYS A 149 -24.00 -28.62 32.03
CA LYS A 149 -25.46 -28.57 31.98
C LYS A 149 -25.94 -29.16 30.65
N ARG A 150 -27.08 -29.87 30.63
CA ARG A 150 -27.66 -30.36 29.34
C ARG A 150 -28.13 -29.18 28.50
N GLY A 151 -28.04 -29.27 27.16
CA GLY A 151 -28.46 -28.18 26.26
C GLY A 151 -29.94 -27.75 26.33
N VAL A 152 -30.78 -28.48 27.06
CA VAL A 152 -32.17 -28.07 27.39
C VAL A 152 -32.22 -27.15 28.62
N GLU A 153 -31.23 -27.23 29.49
CA GLU A 153 -31.09 -26.45 30.73
C GLU A 153 -30.29 -25.15 30.51
N ASP A 154 -29.56 -25.06 29.38
CA ASP A 154 -28.83 -23.87 28.96
C ASP A 154 -29.04 -23.59 27.46
N PRO A 155 -30.18 -22.96 27.10
CA PRO A 155 -30.55 -22.71 25.72
C PRO A 155 -29.59 -21.75 25.01
N TRP A 156 -28.85 -20.92 25.75
CA TRP A 156 -27.85 -20.02 25.20
C TRP A 156 -26.68 -20.79 24.57
N PHE A 157 -26.08 -21.73 25.30
CA PHE A 157 -25.00 -22.57 24.77
C PHE A 157 -25.49 -23.54 23.68
N ALA A 158 -26.72 -24.03 23.78
CA ALA A 158 -27.32 -24.84 22.72
C ALA A 158 -27.55 -24.04 21.43
N THR A 159 -28.00 -22.78 21.54
CA THR A 159 -28.10 -21.85 20.41
C THR A 159 -26.72 -21.53 19.85
N ALA A 160 -25.72 -21.22 20.68
CA ALA A 160 -24.35 -20.97 20.23
C ALA A 160 -23.74 -22.19 19.51
N GLY A 161 -23.96 -23.41 20.01
CA GLY A 161 -23.54 -24.64 19.34
C GLY A 161 -24.25 -24.91 18.02
N ALA A 162 -25.55 -24.59 17.92
CA ALA A 162 -26.29 -24.71 16.66
C ALA A 162 -25.87 -23.65 15.63
N VAL A 163 -25.63 -22.40 16.07
CA VAL A 163 -25.07 -21.33 15.24
C VAL A 163 -23.68 -21.71 14.75
N TYR A 164 -22.85 -22.32 15.61
CA TYR A 164 -21.54 -22.81 15.22
C TYR A 164 -21.62 -23.94 14.20
N LEU A 165 -22.49 -24.94 14.39
CA LEU A 165 -22.67 -26.01 13.39
C LEU A 165 -23.19 -25.47 12.05
N ALA A 166 -24.09 -24.48 12.07
CA ALA A 166 -24.54 -23.80 10.87
C ALA A 166 -23.39 -23.02 10.20
N HIS A 167 -22.54 -22.37 10.97
CA HIS A 167 -21.37 -21.65 10.49
C HIS A 167 -20.31 -22.59 9.89
N VAL A 168 -19.97 -23.68 10.58
CA VAL A 168 -19.06 -24.75 10.10
C VAL A 168 -19.55 -25.30 8.77
N TRP A 169 -20.85 -25.51 8.65
CA TRP A 169 -21.43 -26.02 7.43
C TRP A 169 -21.45 -24.98 6.31
N PHE A 170 -21.77 -23.72 6.62
CA PHE A 170 -21.75 -22.62 5.65
C PHE A 170 -20.35 -22.36 5.09
N ILE A 171 -19.33 -22.32 5.96
CA ILE A 171 -17.94 -22.13 5.54
C ILE A 171 -17.37 -23.36 4.80
N SER A 172 -17.86 -24.57 5.13
CA SER A 172 -17.55 -25.77 4.34
C SER A 172 -18.19 -25.74 2.95
N VAL A 173 -19.42 -25.24 2.83
CA VAL A 173 -20.08 -25.03 1.53
C VAL A 173 -19.38 -23.93 0.73
N PHE A 174 -18.91 -22.87 1.40
CA PHE A 174 -18.07 -21.83 0.78
C PHE A 174 -16.81 -22.45 0.15
N SER A 175 -16.07 -23.29 0.88
CA SER A 175 -14.93 -24.03 0.34
C SER A 175 -15.29 -24.87 -0.88
N ILE A 176 -16.40 -25.61 -0.83
CA ILE A 176 -16.83 -26.49 -1.93
C ILE A 176 -17.24 -25.67 -3.15
N ASN A 177 -17.95 -24.55 -2.99
CA ASN A 177 -18.42 -23.72 -4.10
C ASN A 177 -17.26 -23.03 -4.83
N ILE A 178 -16.18 -22.72 -4.12
CA ILE A 178 -14.94 -22.19 -4.69
C ILE A 178 -14.14 -23.28 -5.40
N PHE A 179 -14.08 -24.50 -4.86
CA PHE A 179 -13.50 -25.61 -5.62
C PHE A 179 -14.30 -25.87 -6.88
N LEU A 180 -15.62 -25.68 -6.83
CA LEU A 180 -16.42 -25.68 -8.03
C LEU A 180 -16.12 -24.49 -8.90
N GLU A 181 -15.79 -23.29 -8.44
CA GLU A 181 -15.36 -22.17 -9.29
C GLU A 181 -13.96 -22.35 -9.91
N LEU A 182 -13.00 -22.89 -9.14
CA LEU A 182 -11.64 -23.22 -9.59
C LEU A 182 -11.60 -24.43 -10.52
N TYR A 183 -12.48 -25.42 -10.30
CA TYR A 183 -12.62 -26.58 -11.17
C TYR A 183 -13.74 -26.41 -12.21
N SER A 184 -14.59 -25.38 -12.08
CA SER A 184 -15.37 -24.79 -13.17
C SER A 184 -14.52 -23.79 -13.94
N LYS A 185 -13.25 -23.54 -13.60
CA LYS A 185 -12.32 -23.05 -14.63
C LYS A 185 -11.87 -24.16 -15.59
N ASP A 186 -12.46 -25.35 -15.43
CA ASP A 186 -12.64 -26.34 -16.49
C ASP A 186 -14.11 -26.30 -16.99
N LEU A 187 -14.67 -25.11 -17.24
CA LEU A 187 -16.01 -24.88 -17.84
C LEU A 187 -15.91 -24.83 -19.36
N SER A 188 -16.94 -25.33 -20.02
CA SER A 188 -17.21 -25.15 -21.45
C SER A 188 -17.42 -23.68 -21.91
N ASN A 189 -17.25 -22.70 -21.01
CA ASN A 189 -17.63 -21.29 -21.21
C ASN A 189 -16.41 -20.35 -21.20
N TYR A 190 -15.21 -20.90 -21.19
CA TYR A 190 -13.98 -20.13 -21.27
C TYR A 190 -13.03 -20.85 -22.21
N CYS A 191 -12.77 -20.20 -23.33
CA CYS A 191 -11.89 -20.63 -24.39
C CYS A 191 -10.87 -19.52 -24.56
N TRP A 192 -9.63 -19.92 -24.83
CA TRP A 192 -8.61 -18.97 -25.25
C TRP A 192 -7.88 -19.51 -26.47
N SER A 193 -7.22 -18.61 -27.17
CA SER A 193 -6.11 -18.94 -28.05
C SER A 193 -4.80 -18.74 -27.28
N ASP A 194 -3.86 -19.68 -27.39
CA ASP A 194 -2.52 -19.49 -26.83
C ASP A 194 -1.63 -18.63 -27.77
N SER A 195 -0.35 -18.44 -27.44
CA SER A 195 0.58 -17.67 -28.29
C SER A 195 0.83 -18.30 -29.67
N HIS A 196 0.39 -19.54 -29.90
CA HIS A 196 0.44 -20.22 -31.19
C HIS A 196 -0.95 -20.29 -31.85
N ASN A 197 -1.93 -19.58 -31.28
CA ASN A 197 -3.32 -19.54 -31.67
C ASN A 197 -4.03 -20.91 -31.63
N TYR A 198 -3.65 -21.79 -30.70
CA TYR A 198 -4.33 -23.06 -30.47
C TYR A 198 -5.52 -22.87 -29.53
N LEU A 199 -6.68 -23.41 -29.92
CA LEU A 199 -7.93 -23.21 -29.18
C LEU A 199 -8.05 -24.20 -28.02
N PHE A 200 -8.12 -23.70 -26.79
CA PHE A 200 -8.34 -24.52 -25.61
C PHE A 200 -9.59 -24.09 -24.85
N CYS A 201 -10.43 -25.05 -24.45
CA CYS A 201 -11.64 -24.81 -23.66
C CYS A 201 -11.81 -25.85 -22.53
N GLY A 202 -12.52 -25.49 -21.45
CA GLY A 202 -12.75 -26.36 -20.30
C GLY A 202 -13.89 -27.39 -20.47
N ARG A 203 -13.96 -28.46 -19.63
CA ARG A 203 -14.87 -29.62 -19.79
C ARG A 203 -15.94 -29.88 -18.69
N GLN A 204 -16.77 -28.92 -18.29
CA GLN A 204 -17.94 -29.16 -17.41
C GLN A 204 -19.26 -28.54 -17.90
N ALA A 205 -20.38 -29.21 -17.57
CA ALA A 205 -21.73 -28.83 -18.01
C ALA A 205 -22.32 -27.63 -17.25
N PRO A 206 -22.89 -26.61 -17.95
CA PRO A 206 -23.29 -25.33 -17.37
C PRO A 206 -24.25 -25.37 -16.16
N TRP A 207 -25.21 -26.30 -16.14
CA TRP A 207 -26.27 -26.37 -15.11
C TRP A 207 -25.75 -26.69 -13.70
N THR A 208 -24.54 -27.24 -13.59
CA THR A 208 -23.95 -27.60 -12.30
C THR A 208 -23.65 -26.34 -11.47
N ALA A 209 -23.15 -25.27 -12.10
CA ALA A 209 -22.89 -23.99 -11.44
C ALA A 209 -24.17 -23.37 -10.85
N ASP A 210 -25.29 -23.44 -11.57
CA ASP A 210 -26.58 -22.88 -11.11
C ASP A 210 -27.13 -23.59 -9.87
N VAL A 211 -27.03 -24.92 -9.83
CA VAL A 211 -27.46 -25.73 -8.67
C VAL A 211 -26.62 -25.38 -7.45
N PHE A 212 -25.32 -25.20 -7.62
CA PHE A 212 -24.42 -24.83 -6.53
C PHE A 212 -24.60 -23.39 -6.06
N ASN A 213 -24.91 -22.45 -6.95
CA ASN A 213 -25.28 -21.07 -6.60
C ASN A 213 -26.58 -21.00 -5.76
N ALA A 214 -27.51 -21.92 -5.98
CA ALA A 214 -28.75 -21.99 -5.22
C ALA A 214 -28.58 -22.59 -3.80
N ILE A 215 -27.56 -23.44 -3.58
CA ILE A 215 -27.37 -24.13 -2.29
C ILE A 215 -27.19 -23.14 -1.13
N PRO A 216 -26.20 -22.22 -1.11
CA PRO A 216 -25.99 -21.26 -0.01
C PRO A 216 -27.23 -20.44 0.33
N TRP A 217 -28.05 -20.13 -0.67
CA TRP A 217 -29.29 -19.40 -0.48
C TRP A 217 -30.38 -20.22 0.20
N VAL A 218 -30.51 -21.51 -0.17
CA VAL A 218 -31.36 -22.46 0.56
C VAL A 218 -30.91 -22.57 2.02
N LEU A 219 -29.59 -22.51 2.28
CA LEU A 219 -29.04 -22.59 3.65
C LEU A 219 -29.33 -21.34 4.46
N THR A 220 -29.28 -20.17 3.81
CA THR A 220 -29.70 -18.89 4.40
C THR A 220 -31.17 -18.97 4.84
N GLY A 221 -32.03 -19.61 4.03
CA GLY A 221 -33.40 -19.92 4.42
C GLY A 221 -33.51 -20.84 5.65
N ILE A 222 -32.68 -21.88 5.73
CA ILE A 222 -32.63 -22.79 6.91
C ILE A 222 -32.14 -22.06 8.17
N PHE A 223 -31.15 -21.18 8.03
CA PHE A 223 -30.64 -20.37 9.13
C PHE A 223 -31.68 -19.35 9.62
N LEU A 224 -32.33 -18.63 8.71
CA LEU A 224 -33.46 -17.73 9.02
C LEU A 224 -34.56 -18.48 9.77
N PHE A 225 -34.90 -19.70 9.34
CA PHE A 225 -35.83 -20.56 10.07
C PHE A 225 -35.36 -20.79 11.52
N ALA A 226 -34.09 -21.16 11.74
CA ALA A 226 -33.55 -21.43 13.07
C ALA A 226 -33.59 -20.19 13.98
N VAL A 227 -33.17 -19.03 13.46
CA VAL A 227 -33.19 -17.76 14.21
C VAL A 227 -34.62 -17.35 14.59
N ILE A 228 -35.55 -17.38 13.63
CA ILE A 228 -36.96 -17.05 13.88
C ILE A 228 -37.55 -18.06 14.89
N TYR A 229 -37.28 -19.35 14.72
CA TYR A 229 -37.79 -20.40 15.60
C TYR A 229 -37.29 -20.23 17.04
N PHE A 230 -35.98 -20.11 17.26
CA PHE A 230 -35.41 -19.98 18.59
C PHE A 230 -35.71 -18.62 19.23
N GLY A 231 -35.72 -17.53 18.46
CA GLY A 231 -36.07 -16.19 18.95
C GLY A 231 -37.53 -16.10 19.40
N VAL A 232 -38.48 -16.56 18.57
CA VAL A 232 -39.91 -16.61 18.92
C VAL A 232 -40.13 -17.54 20.12
N ARG A 233 -39.45 -18.69 20.15
CA ARG A 233 -39.56 -19.64 21.27
C ARG A 233 -39.01 -19.06 22.57
N TRP A 234 -37.87 -18.37 22.54
CA TRP A 234 -37.29 -17.68 23.70
C TRP A 234 -38.25 -16.60 24.24
N PHE A 235 -38.81 -15.77 23.36
CA PHE A 235 -39.77 -14.73 23.74
C PHE A 235 -41.03 -15.34 24.38
N VAL A 236 -41.57 -16.42 23.80
CA VAL A 236 -42.74 -17.12 24.32
C VAL A 236 -42.47 -17.79 25.67
N LEU A 237 -41.26 -18.34 25.89
CA LEU A 237 -40.85 -18.93 27.17
C LEU A 237 -40.76 -17.89 28.29
N ASN A 238 -40.19 -16.71 28.00
CA ASN A 238 -40.03 -15.64 28.99
C ASN A 238 -41.35 -14.90 29.29
N SER A 239 -42.25 -14.80 28.31
CA SER A 239 -43.53 -14.09 28.47
C SER A 239 -44.65 -14.94 29.08
N ILE A 240 -44.71 -16.25 28.79
CA ILE A 240 -45.82 -17.13 29.20
C ILE A 240 -45.40 -18.12 30.31
N GLY A 241 -44.10 -18.21 30.62
CA GLY A 241 -43.56 -19.16 31.59
C GLY A 241 -43.53 -20.61 31.07
N ALA A 242 -42.90 -21.52 31.82
CA ALA A 242 -42.45 -22.86 31.40
C ALA A 242 -43.54 -23.90 31.01
N ARG A 243 -44.76 -23.49 30.63
CA ARG A 243 -45.88 -24.35 30.20
C ARG A 243 -46.14 -24.28 28.70
N LEU A 244 -45.11 -24.42 27.87
CA LEU A 244 -45.32 -24.62 26.43
C LEU A 244 -46.02 -25.96 26.18
N ARG A 245 -47.31 -25.91 25.78
CA ARG A 245 -48.03 -27.10 25.29
C ARG A 245 -47.41 -27.56 23.95
N PRO A 246 -47.33 -28.87 23.66
CA PRO A 246 -46.74 -29.40 22.42
C PRO A 246 -47.31 -28.79 21.13
N ILE A 247 -48.58 -28.39 21.15
CA ILE A 247 -49.29 -27.78 20.02
C ILE A 247 -48.70 -26.41 19.64
N ILE A 248 -48.35 -25.59 20.64
CA ILE A 248 -47.81 -24.24 20.41
C ILE A 248 -46.40 -24.34 19.82
N GLY A 249 -45.57 -25.28 20.30
CA GLY A 249 -44.25 -25.53 19.73
C GLY A 249 -44.31 -25.94 18.25
N ARG A 250 -45.33 -26.72 17.85
CA ARG A 250 -45.55 -27.10 16.45
C ARG A 250 -45.98 -25.92 15.58
N GLN A 251 -46.84 -25.03 16.10
CA GLN A 251 -47.25 -23.82 15.38
C GLN A 251 -46.09 -22.85 15.17
N ILE A 252 -45.23 -22.66 16.17
CA ILE A 252 -44.02 -21.83 16.07
C ILE A 252 -43.08 -22.39 15.00
N ALA A 253 -42.85 -23.72 14.98
CA ALA A 253 -42.01 -24.36 13.97
C ALA A 253 -42.55 -24.14 12.54
N ILE A 254 -43.83 -24.44 12.31
CA ILE A 254 -44.44 -24.29 10.98
C ILE A 254 -44.46 -22.83 10.52
N GLY A 255 -44.80 -21.89 11.43
CA GLY A 255 -44.80 -20.46 11.12
C GLY A 255 -43.41 -19.93 10.77
N SER A 256 -42.36 -20.40 11.48
CA SER A 256 -40.98 -20.01 11.20
C SER A 256 -40.50 -20.51 9.85
N ILE A 257 -40.88 -21.74 9.44
CA ILE A 257 -40.54 -22.29 8.12
C ILE A 257 -41.20 -21.47 7.02
N ALA A 258 -42.49 -21.17 7.14
CA ALA A 258 -43.23 -20.42 6.13
C ALA A 258 -42.65 -19.01 5.93
N ALA A 259 -42.30 -18.32 7.03
CA ALA A 259 -41.68 -17.00 6.97
C ALA A 259 -40.31 -17.05 6.28
N ALA A 260 -39.45 -18.02 6.62
CA ALA A 260 -38.13 -18.14 6.03
C ALA A 260 -38.18 -18.42 4.51
N VAL A 261 -39.11 -19.26 4.06
CA VAL A 261 -39.29 -19.57 2.62
C VAL A 261 -39.75 -18.33 1.85
N ILE A 262 -40.71 -17.57 2.38
CA ILE A 262 -41.22 -16.36 1.72
C ILE A 262 -40.12 -15.30 1.59
N ILE A 263 -39.36 -15.06 2.67
CA ILE A 263 -38.24 -14.09 2.65
C ILE A 263 -37.24 -14.51 1.58
N SER A 264 -36.81 -15.77 1.58
CA SER A 264 -35.80 -16.28 0.64
C SER A 264 -36.26 -16.21 -0.83
N ALA A 265 -37.55 -16.44 -1.11
CA ALA A 265 -38.08 -16.38 -2.47
C ALA A 265 -38.15 -14.93 -3.00
N VAL A 266 -38.54 -13.97 -2.15
CA VAL A 266 -38.66 -12.56 -2.54
C VAL A 266 -37.28 -11.94 -2.78
N THR A 267 -36.25 -12.36 -2.04
CA THR A 267 -34.91 -11.79 -2.16
C THR A 267 -34.00 -12.51 -3.15
N TRP A 268 -34.48 -13.54 -3.88
CA TRP A 268 -33.68 -14.29 -4.86
C TRP A 268 -33.15 -13.45 -6.04
N PRO A 269 -33.96 -12.62 -6.74
CA PRO A 269 -33.46 -11.84 -7.86
C PRO A 269 -32.37 -10.84 -7.45
N ILE A 270 -32.48 -10.30 -6.24
CA ILE A 270 -31.50 -9.38 -5.65
C ILE A 270 -30.20 -10.12 -5.31
N TYR A 271 -30.31 -11.34 -4.78
CA TYR A 271 -29.16 -12.23 -4.60
C TYR A 271 -28.52 -12.54 -5.96
N ASP A 272 -29.29 -12.95 -6.96
CA ASP A 272 -28.75 -13.44 -8.24
C ASP A 272 -28.18 -12.34 -9.16
N SER A 273 -28.72 -11.13 -9.13
CA SER A 273 -28.25 -10.03 -10.00
C SER A 273 -27.39 -8.99 -9.27
N GLY A 274 -27.36 -9.00 -7.94
CA GLY A 274 -26.67 -7.97 -7.13
C GLY A 274 -27.48 -6.68 -6.96
N PHE A 275 -27.04 -5.80 -6.05
CA PHE A 275 -27.72 -4.55 -5.68
C PHE A 275 -27.31 -3.35 -6.55
N TRP A 276 -27.38 -3.49 -7.87
CA TRP A 276 -26.94 -2.46 -8.81
C TRP A 276 -27.62 -1.10 -8.59
N ASP A 277 -28.92 -1.06 -8.38
CA ASP A 277 -29.66 0.20 -8.20
C ASP A 277 -29.60 0.75 -6.75
N TYR A 278 -28.92 0.06 -5.83
CA TYR A 278 -28.91 0.39 -4.40
C TYR A 278 -27.50 0.64 -3.83
N GLY A 279 -26.45 0.61 -4.66
CA GLY A 279 -25.07 0.95 -4.24
C GLY A 279 -24.51 0.08 -3.10
N GLY A 280 -24.99 -1.16 -2.95
CA GLY A 280 -24.82 -1.93 -1.71
C GLY A 280 -23.37 -2.23 -1.30
N LEU A 281 -23.09 -2.22 0.01
CA LEU A 281 -21.89 -2.71 0.74
C LEU A 281 -20.53 -2.67 0.01
N GLY A 282 -20.25 -1.62 -0.76
CA GLY A 282 -18.99 -1.47 -1.50
C GLY A 282 -18.85 -2.30 -2.78
N ALA A 283 -19.92 -2.95 -3.24
CA ALA A 283 -19.94 -3.65 -4.53
C ALA A 283 -19.86 -2.71 -5.74
N MET A 284 -19.91 -1.39 -5.51
CA MET A 284 -19.91 -0.31 -6.51
C MET A 284 -18.98 0.84 -6.12
N ASP A 285 -17.95 0.57 -5.30
CA ASP A 285 -17.03 1.63 -4.83
C ASP A 285 -16.24 2.30 -5.98
N GLU A 286 -16.22 1.69 -7.18
CA GLU A 286 -15.45 2.15 -8.33
C GLU A 286 -16.29 2.07 -9.62
N LEU A 287 -17.40 2.84 -9.69
CA LEU A 287 -18.19 2.94 -10.92
C LEU A 287 -17.32 3.46 -12.10
N GLU A 288 -16.35 4.33 -11.81
CA GLU A 288 -15.38 4.86 -12.77
C GLU A 288 -14.48 3.76 -13.36
N ASP A 289 -14.02 2.80 -12.55
CA ASP A 289 -13.19 1.68 -13.04
C ASP A 289 -13.99 0.68 -13.88
N LEU A 290 -15.27 0.50 -13.56
CA LEU A 290 -16.19 -0.29 -14.38
C LEU A 290 -16.52 0.39 -15.70
N ASP A 291 -16.66 1.72 -15.70
CA ASP A 291 -16.81 2.53 -16.92
C ASP A 291 -15.54 2.52 -17.78
N ALA A 292 -14.37 2.40 -17.16
CA ALA A 292 -13.09 2.23 -17.85
C ALA A 292 -12.88 0.84 -18.46
N MET A 293 -13.75 -0.15 -18.18
CA MET A 293 -13.66 -1.47 -18.81
C MET A 293 -14.04 -1.39 -20.29
N ARG A 294 -13.04 -1.40 -21.16
CA ARG A 294 -13.20 -1.34 -22.63
C ARG A 294 -13.29 -2.71 -23.31
N GLY A 295 -13.45 -3.79 -22.54
CA GLY A 295 -13.52 -5.16 -23.08
C GLY A 295 -14.75 -5.38 -23.98
N GLN A 296 -14.59 -6.17 -25.03
CA GLN A 296 -15.63 -6.50 -26.01
C GLN A 296 -15.43 -7.92 -26.57
N PRO A 297 -16.47 -8.55 -27.14
CA PRO A 297 -16.29 -9.74 -27.96
C PRO A 297 -15.63 -9.35 -29.29
N SER A 298 -14.64 -10.14 -29.74
CA SER A 298 -13.89 -9.89 -30.98
C SER A 298 -13.74 -11.18 -31.79
N ASP A 299 -13.61 -11.03 -33.11
CA ASP A 299 -13.31 -12.16 -33.99
C ASP A 299 -11.93 -12.74 -33.64
N THR A 300 -11.83 -14.07 -33.52
CA THR A 300 -10.62 -14.72 -32.99
C THR A 300 -9.99 -15.63 -34.03
N LEU A 301 -8.74 -15.35 -34.39
CA LEU A 301 -7.93 -16.18 -35.29
C LEU A 301 -7.42 -17.44 -34.56
N VAL A 302 -7.66 -18.62 -35.13
CA VAL A 302 -7.26 -19.91 -34.55
C VAL A 302 -6.63 -20.82 -35.60
N HIS A 303 -5.70 -21.68 -35.16
CA HIS A 303 -5.06 -22.66 -36.03
C HIS A 303 -5.94 -23.89 -36.24
N THR A 304 -6.19 -24.23 -37.51
CA THR A 304 -7.01 -25.36 -37.91
C THR A 304 -6.44 -26.69 -37.38
N GLY A 305 -7.29 -27.50 -36.75
CA GLY A 305 -6.93 -28.85 -36.28
C GLY A 305 -6.11 -28.89 -34.99
N LYS A 306 -5.94 -27.76 -34.28
CA LYS A 306 -5.13 -27.66 -33.06
C LYS A 306 -5.98 -27.22 -31.88
N GLY A 307 -5.79 -27.87 -30.72
CA GLY A 307 -6.57 -27.59 -29.51
C GLY A 307 -7.12 -28.83 -28.81
N ASN A 308 -7.57 -28.70 -27.55
CA ASN A 308 -8.14 -29.82 -26.78
C ASN A 308 -9.63 -30.09 -27.06
N VAL A 309 -10.33 -29.13 -27.67
CA VAL A 309 -11.76 -29.21 -28.02
C VAL A 309 -12.04 -28.94 -29.50
N TRP A 310 -11.01 -28.94 -30.35
CA TRP A 310 -11.14 -28.60 -31.77
C TRP A 310 -12.29 -29.35 -32.47
N SER A 311 -12.47 -30.63 -32.18
CA SER A 311 -13.54 -31.46 -32.76
C SER A 311 -14.97 -31.01 -32.41
N GLU A 312 -15.14 -30.18 -31.37
CA GLU A 312 -16.44 -29.62 -30.99
C GLU A 312 -16.70 -28.25 -31.63
N TRP A 313 -15.64 -27.56 -32.06
CA TRP A 313 -15.67 -26.18 -32.56
C TRP A 313 -15.33 -26.07 -34.05
N GLU A 314 -15.00 -27.17 -34.72
CA GLU A 314 -14.63 -27.18 -36.15
C GLU A 314 -15.75 -26.68 -37.07
N ASP A 315 -17.01 -26.83 -36.67
CA ASP A 315 -18.17 -26.35 -37.44
C ASP A 315 -18.40 -24.83 -37.30
N GLU A 316 -17.86 -24.19 -36.27
CA GLU A 316 -17.99 -22.74 -35.97
C GLU A 316 -16.83 -21.91 -36.55
N CYS A 317 -15.90 -22.58 -37.25
CA CYS A 317 -14.65 -22.04 -37.78
C CYS A 317 -14.83 -21.61 -39.24
N LEU A 318 -14.80 -20.29 -39.49
CA LEU A 318 -14.97 -19.70 -40.81
C LEU A 318 -13.62 -19.61 -41.56
N PRO A 319 -13.53 -20.09 -42.81
CA PRO A 319 -12.29 -20.08 -43.58
C PRO A 319 -11.90 -18.67 -44.04
N TYR A 320 -10.63 -18.51 -44.45
CA TYR A 320 -10.11 -17.25 -45.00
C TYR A 320 -10.94 -16.72 -46.18
N GLU A 321 -11.43 -17.60 -47.08
CA GLU A 321 -12.23 -17.19 -48.24
C GLU A 321 -13.51 -16.41 -47.86
N GLU A 322 -14.07 -16.69 -46.68
CA GLU A 322 -15.28 -16.03 -46.17
C GLU A 322 -14.95 -14.83 -45.28
N THR A 323 -13.73 -14.75 -44.75
CA THR A 323 -13.32 -13.76 -43.73
C THR A 323 -12.17 -12.85 -44.16
N ALA A 324 -11.71 -12.93 -45.41
CA ALA A 324 -10.57 -12.15 -45.93
C ALA A 324 -10.76 -10.62 -45.86
N GLY A 325 -11.98 -10.13 -45.63
CA GLY A 325 -12.29 -8.71 -45.45
C GLY A 325 -12.18 -8.20 -44.00
N LEU A 326 -11.85 -9.08 -43.04
CA LEU A 326 -11.70 -8.72 -41.63
C LEU A 326 -10.29 -8.17 -41.37
N ALA A 327 -10.19 -7.07 -40.62
CA ALA A 327 -8.92 -6.42 -40.28
C ALA A 327 -7.97 -7.32 -39.46
N LEU A 328 -8.50 -8.37 -38.82
CA LEU A 328 -7.70 -9.34 -38.05
C LEU A 328 -6.65 -10.09 -38.89
N TRP A 329 -6.82 -10.14 -40.21
CA TRP A 329 -5.86 -10.77 -41.12
C TRP A 329 -4.68 -9.87 -41.47
N ASP A 330 -4.82 -8.55 -41.35
CA ASP A 330 -3.81 -7.57 -41.79
C ASP A 330 -2.42 -7.84 -41.17
N PRO A 331 -2.29 -8.09 -39.85
CA PRO A 331 -1.00 -8.38 -39.24
C PRO A 331 -0.32 -9.64 -39.76
N MET A 332 -1.08 -10.62 -40.29
CA MET A 332 -0.49 -11.83 -40.86
C MET A 332 0.24 -11.57 -42.18
N PHE A 333 -0.19 -10.55 -42.93
CA PHE A 333 0.38 -10.22 -44.24
C PHE A 333 1.33 -9.02 -44.20
N GLU A 334 1.53 -8.41 -43.03
CA GLU A 334 2.58 -7.41 -42.84
C GLU A 334 3.96 -8.04 -43.08
N MET A 335 4.77 -7.39 -43.92
CA MET A 335 6.12 -7.84 -44.20
C MET A 335 7.04 -7.43 -43.05
N GLU A 336 7.83 -8.37 -42.55
CA GLU A 336 8.80 -8.11 -41.49
C GLU A 336 10.19 -7.76 -42.05
N VAL A 337 10.97 -7.00 -41.28
CA VAL A 337 12.36 -6.68 -41.60
C VAL A 337 13.17 -7.97 -41.72
N GLN A 338 13.90 -8.11 -42.82
CA GLN A 338 14.77 -9.25 -43.08
C GLN A 338 16.21 -8.89 -42.71
N ASP A 339 16.76 -9.61 -41.74
CA ASP A 339 18.16 -9.49 -41.35
C ASP A 339 19.02 -10.51 -42.09
N VAL A 340 20.12 -10.05 -42.68
CA VAL A 340 21.12 -10.89 -43.32
C VAL A 340 22.51 -10.66 -42.73
N GLU A 341 23.18 -11.76 -42.39
CA GLU A 341 24.54 -11.73 -41.86
C GLU A 341 25.56 -12.13 -42.93
N ALA A 342 26.71 -11.45 -42.92
CA ALA A 342 27.83 -11.82 -43.76
C ALA A 342 28.37 -13.20 -43.34
N PRO A 343 28.85 -14.02 -44.28
CA PRO A 343 29.52 -15.26 -43.94
C PRO A 343 30.65 -15.02 -42.92
N LYS A 344 30.80 -15.94 -41.97
CA LYS A 344 31.82 -15.82 -40.91
C LYS A 344 33.20 -15.56 -41.52
N PRO A 345 33.97 -14.59 -40.99
CA PRO A 345 35.31 -14.30 -41.48
C PRO A 345 36.21 -15.54 -41.35
N MET A 346 37.20 -15.66 -42.25
CA MET A 346 38.21 -16.71 -42.12
C MET A 346 38.93 -16.56 -40.77
N PRO A 347 39.27 -17.66 -40.08
CA PRO A 347 39.97 -17.59 -38.80
C PRO A 347 41.26 -16.76 -38.90
N GLU A 348 41.52 -15.92 -37.91
CA GLU A 348 42.74 -15.12 -37.83
C GLU A 348 43.97 -16.05 -37.84
N GLY A 349 44.96 -15.76 -38.71
CA GLY A 349 46.10 -16.66 -38.91
C GLY A 349 45.91 -17.70 -40.02
N THR A 350 44.79 -17.68 -40.77
CA THR A 350 44.61 -18.56 -41.93
C THR A 350 45.65 -18.26 -43.00
N GLU A 351 46.50 -19.25 -43.27
CA GLU A 351 47.54 -19.19 -44.29
C GLU A 351 46.93 -19.44 -45.67
N ILE A 352 46.82 -18.38 -46.48
CA ILE A 352 46.41 -18.51 -47.89
C ILE A 352 47.67 -18.58 -48.73
N THR A 353 47.81 -19.67 -49.48
CA THR A 353 48.93 -19.86 -50.40
C THR A 353 48.54 -19.34 -51.78
N THR A 354 49.20 -18.28 -52.25
CA THR A 354 49.02 -17.76 -53.60
C THR A 354 50.32 -17.92 -54.40
N ASP A 355 50.22 -18.36 -55.65
CA ASP A 355 51.36 -18.45 -56.57
C ASP A 355 51.58 -17.07 -57.20
N GLY A 356 52.58 -16.35 -56.70
CA GLY A 356 52.95 -15.02 -57.19
C GLY A 356 54.27 -15.03 -57.97
N THR A 357 54.33 -14.24 -59.04
CA THR A 357 55.58 -13.95 -59.77
C THR A 357 56.04 -12.53 -59.45
N VAL A 358 57.16 -12.37 -58.75
CA VAL A 358 57.77 -11.07 -58.49
C VAL A 358 58.94 -10.84 -59.44
N LEU A 359 58.97 -9.70 -60.11
CA LEU A 359 60.08 -9.27 -60.97
C LEU A 359 61.10 -8.50 -60.11
N ASN A 360 62.34 -8.97 -60.03
CA ASN A 360 63.39 -8.27 -59.30
C ASN A 360 63.79 -6.99 -60.04
N ALA A 361 63.69 -5.85 -59.35
CA ALA A 361 64.23 -4.59 -59.81
C ALA A 361 65.32 -4.12 -58.84
N SER A 362 66.50 -3.80 -59.37
CA SER A 362 67.60 -3.22 -58.59
C SER A 362 67.91 -1.80 -59.10
N TYR A 363 68.16 -0.88 -58.18
CA TYR A 363 68.37 0.53 -58.47
C TYR A 363 69.87 0.81 -58.66
N LEU A 364 70.24 1.42 -59.78
CA LEU A 364 71.59 1.98 -59.98
C LEU A 364 71.57 3.50 -59.79
N ASP A 365 72.59 3.97 -59.09
CA ASP A 365 72.82 5.39 -58.82
C ASP A 365 72.99 6.13 -60.16
N TRP A 366 72.15 7.14 -60.39
CA TRP A 366 71.92 7.86 -61.66
C TRP A 366 70.87 7.25 -62.63
N GLY A 367 69.64 7.09 -62.13
CA GLY A 367 68.44 7.53 -62.86
C GLY A 367 67.87 6.62 -63.96
N GLY A 368 68.04 5.30 -63.87
CA GLY A 368 67.33 4.35 -64.72
C GLY A 368 67.00 3.04 -63.98
N LEU A 369 65.72 2.64 -63.99
CA LEU A 369 65.24 1.35 -63.50
C LEU A 369 65.47 0.29 -64.58
N GLN A 370 66.30 -0.73 -64.31
CA GLN A 370 66.41 -1.90 -65.19
C GLN A 370 65.64 -3.06 -64.53
N VAL A 371 64.53 -3.46 -65.16
CA VAL A 371 63.74 -4.64 -64.75
C VAL A 371 64.32 -5.85 -65.47
N ASP A 372 64.82 -6.83 -64.73
CA ASP A 372 65.34 -8.07 -65.30
C ASP A 372 64.17 -9.04 -65.55
N LEU A 373 63.89 -9.33 -66.83
CA LEU A 373 62.74 -10.15 -67.25
C LEU A 373 63.10 -11.64 -67.44
N ASP A 374 64.38 -12.01 -67.37
CA ASP A 374 64.85 -13.33 -67.83
C ASP A 374 64.91 -14.41 -66.73
N SER A 375 64.46 -14.11 -65.50
CA SER A 375 64.31 -15.13 -64.45
C SER A 375 63.18 -14.79 -63.46
N PRO A 376 61.90 -15.04 -63.81
CA PRO A 376 60.81 -14.94 -62.84
C PRO A 376 61.03 -15.99 -61.76
N THR A 377 61.26 -15.53 -60.53
CA THR A 377 61.35 -16.45 -59.40
C THR A 377 59.93 -16.63 -58.88
N VAL A 378 59.38 -17.84 -59.05
CA VAL A 378 58.08 -18.21 -58.49
C VAL A 378 58.29 -18.43 -57.00
N TYR A 379 57.69 -17.58 -56.18
CA TYR A 379 57.66 -17.78 -54.73
C TYR A 379 56.24 -18.16 -54.34
N THR A 380 56.11 -19.31 -53.70
CA THR A 380 54.90 -19.70 -52.99
C THR A 380 54.83 -18.82 -51.76
N THR A 381 53.94 -17.83 -51.77
CA THR A 381 53.86 -16.84 -50.68
C THR A 381 52.68 -17.17 -49.78
N THR A 382 52.94 -17.27 -48.49
CA THR A 382 51.91 -17.53 -47.48
C THR A 382 51.45 -16.21 -46.90
N THR A 383 50.23 -15.80 -47.20
CA THR A 383 49.63 -14.57 -46.65
C THR A 383 48.90 -14.90 -45.36
N ILE A 384 49.16 -14.11 -44.30
CA ILE A 384 48.40 -14.17 -43.06
C ILE A 384 47.30 -13.10 -43.13
N VAL A 385 46.05 -13.54 -43.04
CA VAL A 385 44.87 -12.67 -43.14
C VAL A 385 44.47 -12.15 -41.75
N SER A 386 44.27 -10.84 -41.64
CA SER A 386 43.65 -10.21 -40.46
C SER A 386 42.15 -10.01 -40.68
N THR A 387 41.40 -9.77 -39.59
CA THR A 387 39.95 -9.54 -39.62
C THR A 387 39.51 -8.51 -40.68
N PRO A 388 38.35 -8.69 -41.35
CA PRO A 388 37.88 -7.79 -42.41
C PRO A 388 37.76 -6.37 -41.88
N SER A 389 38.21 -5.39 -42.67
CA SER A 389 38.11 -3.97 -42.27
C SER A 389 36.84 -3.30 -42.80
N GLN A 390 36.26 -3.80 -43.90
CA GLN A 390 35.11 -3.18 -44.58
C GLN A 390 34.24 -4.23 -45.30
N TYR A 391 32.91 -4.09 -45.16
CA TYR A 391 31.89 -4.82 -45.90
C TYR A 391 31.17 -3.87 -46.86
N GLU A 392 30.69 -4.35 -48.00
CA GLU A 392 29.83 -3.59 -48.90
C GLU A 392 28.74 -4.52 -49.44
N TRP A 393 27.49 -4.25 -49.05
CA TRP A 393 26.31 -5.01 -49.46
C TRP A 393 25.59 -4.34 -50.64
N SER A 394 25.09 -5.16 -51.56
CA SER A 394 24.24 -4.70 -52.66
C SER A 394 23.25 -5.77 -53.10
N PHE A 395 22.06 -5.40 -53.55
CA PHE A 395 21.15 -6.34 -54.21
C PHE A 395 21.70 -6.79 -55.56
N SER A 396 21.79 -8.10 -55.77
CA SER A 396 22.12 -8.70 -57.07
C SER A 396 20.87 -8.96 -57.91
N SER A 397 19.73 -9.23 -57.28
CA SER A 397 18.42 -9.23 -57.93
C SER A 397 17.28 -9.04 -56.92
N VAL A 398 16.24 -8.29 -57.30
CA VAL A 398 15.01 -8.13 -56.53
C VAL A 398 13.81 -8.79 -57.25
N PRO A 399 12.74 -9.17 -56.53
CA PRO A 399 11.54 -9.73 -57.14
C PRO A 399 10.85 -8.75 -58.09
N ASN A 400 10.11 -9.30 -59.05
CA ASN A 400 9.45 -8.51 -60.08
C ASN A 400 8.30 -7.68 -59.49
N GLY A 401 8.37 -6.35 -59.58
CA GLY A 401 7.41 -5.43 -58.96
C GLY A 401 7.94 -4.73 -57.70
N SER A 402 9.11 -5.16 -57.19
CA SER A 402 9.84 -4.46 -56.14
C SER A 402 10.40 -3.13 -56.65
N VAL A 403 10.29 -2.08 -55.84
CA VAL A 403 10.90 -0.75 -56.03
C VAL A 403 12.12 -0.53 -55.14
N ILE A 404 12.45 -1.51 -54.29
CA ILE A 404 13.60 -1.47 -53.38
C ILE A 404 14.92 -1.42 -54.17
N ASP A 405 15.84 -0.58 -53.70
CA ASP A 405 17.20 -0.48 -54.21
C ASP A 405 18.26 -0.50 -53.08
N ASN A 406 19.53 -0.34 -53.43
CA ASN A 406 20.64 -0.43 -52.48
C ASN A 406 20.60 0.65 -51.38
N ASN A 407 19.86 1.75 -51.55
CA ASN A 407 19.71 2.78 -50.53
C ASN A 407 18.78 2.35 -49.40
N ASP A 408 17.93 1.34 -49.62
CA ASP A 408 17.02 0.79 -48.62
C ASP A 408 17.69 -0.26 -47.72
N LEU A 409 18.97 -0.59 -47.99
CA LEU A 409 19.78 -1.45 -47.12
C LEU A 409 20.32 -0.67 -45.92
N ILE A 410 19.86 -1.03 -44.73
CA ILE A 410 20.37 -0.52 -43.46
C ILE A 410 21.58 -1.36 -43.05
N GLY A 411 22.67 -0.72 -42.63
CA GLY A 411 23.91 -1.42 -42.24
C GLY A 411 24.72 -1.96 -43.41
N SER A 412 24.54 -1.43 -44.63
CA SER A 412 25.18 -1.88 -45.88
C SER A 412 26.72 -1.87 -45.89
N ASN A 413 27.36 -1.23 -44.92
CA ASN A 413 28.82 -1.22 -44.73
C ASN A 413 29.31 -2.04 -43.52
N THR A 414 28.41 -2.79 -42.88
CA THR A 414 28.69 -3.57 -41.66
C THR A 414 28.58 -5.07 -41.92
N SER A 415 28.90 -5.88 -40.90
CA SER A 415 28.84 -7.35 -41.00
C SER A 415 27.41 -7.91 -41.11
N SER A 416 26.39 -7.08 -40.89
CA SER A 416 24.97 -7.43 -40.98
C SER A 416 24.24 -6.33 -41.72
N ALA A 417 23.44 -6.68 -42.71
CA ALA A 417 22.56 -5.74 -43.39
C ALA A 417 21.11 -6.14 -43.15
N SER A 418 20.21 -5.18 -43.17
CA SER A 418 18.78 -5.42 -43.04
C SER A 418 17.99 -4.62 -44.07
N PHE A 419 16.84 -5.14 -44.48
CA PHE A 419 15.90 -4.44 -45.36
C PHE A 419 14.47 -4.88 -45.08
N LEU A 420 13.50 -3.99 -45.34
CA LEU A 420 12.08 -4.31 -45.28
C LEU A 420 11.59 -4.66 -46.69
N PRO A 421 11.14 -5.90 -46.96
CA PRO A 421 10.58 -6.27 -48.25
C PRO A 421 9.34 -5.45 -48.59
N ASP A 422 9.12 -5.20 -49.88
CA ASP A 422 7.96 -4.47 -50.42
C ASP A 422 7.05 -5.38 -51.26
N VAL A 423 7.53 -6.58 -51.62
CA VAL A 423 6.77 -7.62 -52.31
C VAL A 423 7.23 -9.01 -51.86
N PHE A 424 6.31 -9.98 -51.85
CA PHE A 424 6.68 -11.38 -51.65
C PHE A 424 7.52 -11.90 -52.83
N GLY A 425 8.61 -12.59 -52.55
CA GLY A 425 9.51 -13.14 -53.56
C GLY A 425 10.93 -13.41 -53.04
N THR A 426 11.84 -13.68 -53.98
CA THR A 426 13.25 -13.97 -53.67
C THR A 426 14.12 -12.74 -53.89
N TYR A 427 14.78 -12.28 -52.83
CA TYR A 427 15.77 -11.22 -52.85
C TYR A 427 17.18 -11.85 -52.81
N ASN A 428 18.02 -11.52 -53.78
CA ASN A 428 19.42 -11.95 -53.77
C ASN A 428 20.32 -10.74 -53.48
N LEU A 429 21.21 -10.90 -52.51
CA LEU A 429 22.17 -9.90 -52.08
C LEU A 429 23.59 -10.42 -52.30
N THR A 430 24.50 -9.52 -52.63
CA THR A 430 25.94 -9.77 -52.67
C THR A 430 26.63 -8.95 -51.60
N VAL A 431 27.57 -9.58 -50.90
CA VAL A 431 28.47 -8.89 -49.96
C VAL A 431 29.91 -8.99 -50.47
N LEU A 432 30.56 -7.84 -50.58
CA LEU A 432 31.99 -7.71 -50.81
C LEU A 432 32.69 -7.55 -49.45
N GLY A 433 33.52 -8.52 -49.09
CA GLY A 433 34.41 -8.44 -47.94
C GLY A 433 35.81 -8.04 -48.39
N VAL A 434 36.35 -6.94 -47.83
CA VAL A 434 37.73 -6.52 -48.06
C VAL A 434 38.60 -6.92 -46.86
N GLN A 435 39.57 -7.79 -47.11
CA GLN A 435 40.51 -8.29 -46.11
C GLN A 435 41.93 -7.81 -46.41
N TRP A 436 42.68 -7.47 -45.37
CA TRP A 436 44.09 -7.11 -45.50
C TRP A 436 44.97 -8.30 -45.14
N GLY A 437 45.89 -8.64 -46.04
CA GLY A 437 46.85 -9.71 -45.86
C GLY A 437 48.26 -9.15 -45.67
N LEU A 438 49.04 -9.76 -44.78
CA LEU A 438 50.46 -9.46 -44.57
C LEU A 438 51.33 -10.55 -45.20
N TYR A 439 52.31 -10.16 -46.02
CA TYR A 439 53.29 -11.08 -46.60
C TYR A 439 54.60 -11.11 -45.78
N PRO A 440 55.13 -12.29 -45.42
CA PRO A 440 56.45 -12.42 -44.83
C PRO A 440 57.54 -12.36 -45.90
N LEU A 441 58.38 -11.31 -45.86
CA LEU A 441 59.61 -11.24 -46.67
C LEU A 441 60.74 -11.96 -45.94
N SER A 442 61.46 -12.83 -46.64
CA SER A 442 62.45 -13.71 -46.03
C SER A 442 63.67 -12.96 -45.48
N SER A 443 63.95 -13.23 -44.21
CA SER A 443 65.19 -13.04 -43.45
C SER A 443 65.84 -11.65 -43.42
N GLU A 444 65.70 -11.07 -42.24
CA GLU A 444 66.39 -9.91 -41.66
C GLU A 444 65.87 -8.52 -42.10
N ASP A 445 65.40 -7.80 -41.08
CA ASP A 445 64.79 -6.47 -41.06
C ASP A 445 63.33 -6.35 -41.54
N SER A 446 62.46 -6.22 -40.54
CA SER A 446 61.00 -6.16 -40.56
C SER A 446 60.43 -5.03 -41.42
N VAL A 447 59.81 -5.38 -42.54
CA VAL A 447 58.76 -4.60 -43.22
C VAL A 447 57.72 -5.57 -43.79
N TYR A 448 56.49 -5.53 -43.27
CA TYR A 448 55.36 -6.29 -43.84
C TYR A 448 54.72 -5.50 -44.98
N LEU A 449 54.49 -6.13 -46.13
CA LEU A 449 53.69 -5.56 -47.22
C LEU A 449 52.22 -5.91 -47.00
N MET A 450 51.37 -4.87 -46.93
CA MET A 450 49.91 -4.99 -46.89
C MET A 450 49.36 -5.21 -48.31
N THR A 451 48.50 -6.20 -48.48
CA THR A 451 47.74 -6.42 -49.72
C THR A 451 46.25 -6.49 -49.44
N GLN A 452 45.45 -6.01 -50.39
CA GLN A 452 43.99 -6.04 -50.32
C GLN A 452 43.49 -7.30 -51.02
N ILE A 453 42.71 -8.12 -50.33
CA ILE A 453 42.04 -9.32 -50.83
C ILE A 453 40.53 -9.05 -50.82
N GLU A 454 39.89 -9.19 -51.97
CA GLU A 454 38.45 -8.99 -52.12
C GLU A 454 37.74 -10.34 -52.30
N THR A 455 36.74 -10.61 -51.46
CA THR A 455 35.91 -11.83 -51.54
C THR A 455 34.44 -11.46 -51.70
N THR A 456 33.78 -11.97 -52.74
CA THR A 456 32.35 -11.77 -52.99
C THR A 456 31.54 -13.00 -52.59
N HIS A 457 30.46 -12.81 -51.85
CA HIS A 457 29.51 -13.87 -51.49
C HIS A 457 28.08 -13.49 -51.88
N GLU A 458 27.28 -14.47 -52.30
CA GLU A 458 25.84 -14.32 -52.56
C GLU A 458 25.01 -14.89 -51.41
N VAL A 459 23.98 -14.16 -51.01
CA VAL A 459 23.00 -14.52 -49.98
C VAL A 459 21.60 -14.41 -50.58
N THR A 460 20.78 -15.44 -50.41
CA THR A 460 19.41 -15.49 -50.91
C THR A 460 18.44 -15.45 -49.75
N VAL A 461 17.47 -14.53 -49.81
CA VAL A 461 16.37 -14.38 -48.84
C VAL A 461 15.07 -14.64 -49.56
N GLU A 462 14.27 -15.58 -49.05
CA GLU A 462 12.96 -15.94 -49.62
C GLU A 462 11.85 -15.47 -48.69
N VAL A 463 11.00 -14.58 -49.19
CA VAL A 463 9.87 -14.00 -48.44
C VAL A 463 8.58 -14.53 -49.08
N ALA A 464 7.95 -15.51 -48.43
CA ALA A 464 6.73 -16.16 -48.91
C ALA A 464 5.50 -15.62 -48.18
N PRO A 465 4.32 -15.55 -48.84
CA PRO A 465 3.09 -15.22 -48.16
C PRO A 465 2.73 -16.33 -47.14
N PRO A 466 2.07 -15.99 -46.02
CA PRO A 466 1.64 -16.97 -45.04
C PRO A 466 0.63 -17.96 -45.66
N ASN A 467 0.67 -19.22 -45.22
CA ASN A 467 -0.33 -20.21 -45.63
C ASN A 467 -1.64 -19.99 -44.86
N THR A 468 -2.68 -19.52 -45.53
CA THR A 468 -3.99 -19.22 -44.93
C THR A 468 -4.82 -20.47 -44.63
N ASP A 469 -4.54 -21.61 -45.29
CA ASP A 469 -5.34 -22.84 -45.14
C ASP A 469 -5.19 -23.48 -43.75
N ASP A 470 -4.12 -23.15 -43.04
CA ASP A 470 -3.86 -23.64 -41.68
C ASP A 470 -4.59 -22.81 -40.59
N TRP A 471 -5.39 -21.81 -40.99
CA TRP A 471 -6.02 -20.83 -40.10
C TRP A 471 -7.51 -20.66 -40.40
N CYS A 472 -8.27 -20.29 -39.38
CA CYS A 472 -9.66 -19.86 -39.53
C CYS A 472 -10.07 -18.89 -38.41
N VAL A 473 -11.28 -18.34 -38.52
CA VAL A 473 -11.82 -17.35 -37.57
C VAL A 473 -13.02 -17.95 -36.83
N ILE A 474 -13.04 -17.80 -35.51
CA ILE A 474 -14.23 -18.00 -34.69
C ILE A 474 -14.93 -16.64 -34.53
N PRO A 475 -16.20 -16.50 -34.98
CA PRO A 475 -16.94 -15.24 -34.95
C PRO A 475 -17.13 -14.66 -33.54
N ALA A 476 -17.12 -13.33 -33.43
CA ALA A 476 -17.34 -12.58 -32.19
C ALA A 476 -18.65 -12.95 -31.48
N SER A 477 -19.69 -13.30 -32.23
CA SER A 477 -21.00 -13.73 -31.70
C SER A 477 -20.92 -14.89 -30.69
N ASN A 478 -19.94 -15.78 -30.85
CA ASN A 478 -19.71 -16.91 -29.94
C ASN A 478 -19.22 -16.46 -28.55
N TRP A 479 -18.60 -15.28 -28.46
CA TRP A 479 -18.03 -14.73 -27.23
C TRP A 479 -18.96 -13.73 -26.53
N VAL A 480 -20.09 -13.36 -27.13
CA VAL A 480 -21.02 -12.33 -26.61
C VAL A 480 -21.50 -12.62 -25.20
N ASN A 481 -21.72 -13.89 -24.87
CA ASN A 481 -22.17 -14.32 -23.54
C ASN A 481 -21.00 -14.70 -22.60
N TRP A 482 -19.76 -14.53 -23.04
CA TRP A 482 -18.57 -15.08 -22.41
C TRP A 482 -17.78 -13.98 -21.71
N GLY A 483 -17.93 -13.91 -20.39
CA GLY A 483 -17.30 -12.86 -19.59
C GLY A 483 -18.24 -11.67 -19.40
N ILE A 484 -17.69 -10.57 -18.92
CA ILE A 484 -18.43 -9.33 -18.63
C ILE A 484 -17.78 -8.23 -19.44
N HIS A 485 -18.54 -7.67 -20.38
CA HIS A 485 -18.09 -6.65 -21.32
C HIS A 485 -18.82 -5.37 -20.99
N GLN A 486 -18.10 -4.28 -20.72
CA GLN A 486 -18.68 -2.94 -20.51
C GLN A 486 -19.95 -2.95 -19.61
N PRO A 487 -19.86 -3.42 -18.35
CA PRO A 487 -21.04 -3.77 -17.54
C PRO A 487 -21.97 -2.59 -17.20
N THR A 488 -21.50 -1.37 -17.36
CA THR A 488 -22.23 -0.11 -17.17
C THR A 488 -22.99 0.35 -18.42
N ARG A 489 -22.84 -0.35 -19.55
CA ARG A 489 -23.40 0.06 -20.85
C ARG A 489 -24.40 -0.96 -21.39
N ALA A 490 -25.55 -0.46 -21.83
CA ALA A 490 -26.60 -1.28 -22.42
C ALA A 490 -26.27 -1.75 -23.85
N THR A 491 -25.41 -1.01 -24.56
CA THR A 491 -24.91 -1.33 -25.90
C THR A 491 -23.38 -1.39 -25.83
N ILE A 492 -22.78 -2.41 -26.44
CA ILE A 492 -21.33 -2.58 -26.47
C ILE A 492 -20.73 -1.58 -27.46
N ILE A 493 -19.71 -0.82 -27.03
CA ILE A 493 -18.94 0.09 -27.86
C ILE A 493 -17.70 -0.64 -28.40
N ASP A 494 -17.43 -0.48 -29.70
CA ASP A 494 -16.25 -0.99 -30.37
C ASP A 494 -15.02 -0.12 -30.05
N PHE A 495 -14.30 -0.46 -28.98
CA PHE A 495 -13.06 0.20 -28.60
C PHE A 495 -11.84 -0.39 -29.30
N ALA A 496 -11.87 -1.67 -29.70
CA ALA A 496 -10.75 -2.30 -30.41
C ALA A 496 -10.67 -1.86 -31.88
N GLY A 497 -11.76 -1.30 -32.43
CA GLY A 497 -11.83 -0.88 -33.82
C GLY A 497 -12.12 -2.03 -34.78
N ASP A 498 -12.73 -3.12 -34.29
CA ASP A 498 -13.05 -4.32 -35.09
C ASP A 498 -13.96 -3.97 -36.29
N ASN A 499 -14.80 -2.94 -36.14
CA ASN A 499 -15.65 -2.45 -37.22
C ASN A 499 -14.99 -1.39 -38.11
N GLY A 500 -13.77 -0.92 -37.81
CA GLY A 500 -13.12 0.17 -38.56
C GLY A 500 -13.97 1.46 -38.60
N HIS A 501 -14.55 1.83 -37.45
CA HIS A 501 -15.54 2.89 -37.35
C HIS A 501 -14.96 4.30 -37.61
N ALA A 502 -13.66 4.51 -37.39
CA ALA A 502 -12.94 5.77 -37.63
C ALA A 502 -12.25 5.79 -39.00
N ASP A 503 -12.37 6.89 -39.74
CA ASP A 503 -11.69 7.12 -41.02
C ASP A 503 -11.26 8.60 -41.14
N SER A 504 -9.95 8.83 -41.15
CA SER A 504 -9.35 10.16 -41.17
C SER A 504 -9.39 10.84 -42.54
N GLU A 505 -9.53 10.11 -43.65
CA GLU A 505 -9.53 10.71 -44.99
C GLU A 505 -10.83 11.47 -45.27
N ILE A 506 -11.95 10.93 -44.78
CA ILE A 506 -13.28 11.52 -44.94
C ILE A 506 -13.78 12.23 -43.68
N GLY A 507 -13.01 12.22 -42.59
CA GLY A 507 -13.37 12.82 -41.31
C GLY A 507 -14.54 12.12 -40.61
N ARG A 508 -14.68 10.80 -40.78
CA ARG A 508 -15.73 9.99 -40.14
C ARG A 508 -15.26 9.56 -38.77
N ASN A 509 -15.93 10.02 -37.72
CA ASN A 509 -15.66 9.69 -36.31
C ASN A 509 -14.25 10.04 -35.80
N VAL A 510 -13.34 10.56 -36.63
CA VAL A 510 -11.98 10.94 -36.22
C VAL A 510 -11.56 12.26 -36.87
N GLY A 511 -10.95 13.13 -36.07
CA GLY A 511 -10.31 14.35 -36.52
C GLY A 511 -8.91 14.44 -35.92
N GLY A 512 -7.89 14.55 -36.77
CA GLY A 512 -6.51 14.61 -36.32
C GLY A 512 -5.56 14.82 -37.47
N SER A 513 -4.33 15.18 -37.14
CA SER A 513 -3.25 15.38 -38.10
C SER A 513 -1.92 15.21 -37.38
N THR A 514 -0.91 14.78 -38.13
CA THR A 514 0.48 14.73 -37.65
C THR A 514 1.32 15.62 -38.54
N VAL A 515 2.01 16.59 -37.94
CA VAL A 515 2.89 17.52 -38.64
C VAL A 515 4.33 17.26 -38.23
N THR A 516 5.19 17.11 -39.22
CA THR A 516 6.65 16.96 -39.03
C THR A 516 7.37 18.19 -39.57
N TYR A 517 8.29 18.76 -38.80
CA TYR A 517 9.04 19.97 -39.17
C TYR A 517 10.45 19.98 -38.53
N LEU A 518 11.36 20.75 -39.13
CA LEU A 518 12.76 20.89 -38.68
C LEU A 518 12.94 22.15 -37.81
N GLY A 519 13.95 22.14 -36.94
CA GLY A 519 14.38 23.34 -36.20
C GLY A 519 15.02 24.41 -37.09
N ASN A 520 15.18 25.63 -36.57
CA ASN A 520 15.75 26.77 -37.31
C ASN A 520 17.25 26.92 -37.01
N SER A 521 18.07 27.30 -38.00
CA SER A 521 19.51 27.54 -37.80
C SER A 521 19.84 28.65 -36.80
N ASP A 522 18.92 29.60 -36.57
CA ASP A 522 19.06 30.67 -35.58
C ASP A 522 18.39 30.35 -34.24
N GLU A 523 17.89 29.12 -34.06
CA GLU A 523 17.20 28.64 -32.85
C GLU A 523 15.97 29.46 -32.44
N SER A 524 15.43 30.26 -33.38
CA SER A 524 14.25 31.10 -33.16
C SER A 524 12.96 30.30 -32.97
N LEU A 525 11.96 30.93 -32.35
CA LEU A 525 10.64 30.36 -32.10
C LEU A 525 9.95 29.92 -33.42
N ILE A 526 9.55 28.66 -33.46
CA ILE A 526 8.73 28.07 -34.53
C ILE A 526 7.31 27.89 -34.00
N THR A 527 6.31 28.24 -34.81
CA THR A 527 4.90 27.98 -34.51
C THR A 527 4.26 27.17 -35.63
N VAL A 528 3.64 26.06 -35.27
CA VAL A 528 2.88 25.19 -36.18
C VAL A 528 1.45 25.13 -35.69
N SER A 529 0.49 25.41 -36.56
CA SER A 529 -0.93 25.32 -36.23
C SER A 529 -1.66 24.56 -37.32
N ASP A 530 -2.58 23.69 -36.92
CA ASP A 530 -3.42 22.90 -37.82
C ASP A 530 -4.80 22.68 -37.17
N SER A 531 -5.78 22.33 -37.99
CA SER A 531 -7.13 22.05 -37.51
C SER A 531 -7.81 21.02 -38.39
N SER A 532 -8.53 20.08 -37.77
CA SER A 532 -9.28 19.04 -38.46
C SER A 532 -10.73 19.02 -37.98
N THR A 533 -11.67 18.91 -38.92
CA THR A 533 -13.11 18.81 -38.64
C THR A 533 -13.56 17.39 -38.97
N PHE A 534 -14.36 16.81 -38.08
CA PHE A 534 -14.89 15.47 -38.21
C PHE A 534 -16.36 15.39 -37.81
N GLU A 535 -17.08 14.40 -38.33
CA GLU A 535 -18.48 14.15 -38.02
C GLU A 535 -18.63 12.85 -37.24
N VAL A 536 -19.37 12.91 -36.12
CA VAL A 536 -19.70 11.73 -35.32
C VAL A 536 -20.99 11.13 -35.87
N GLU A 537 -20.92 9.91 -36.40
CA GLU A 537 -22.10 9.19 -36.91
C GLU A 537 -23.10 8.86 -35.78
N ASP A 538 -24.39 8.85 -36.12
CA ASP A 538 -25.47 8.42 -35.23
C ASP A 538 -25.89 6.98 -35.58
N LEU A 539 -25.50 6.05 -34.70
CA LEU A 539 -25.85 4.64 -34.77
C LEU A 539 -26.79 4.23 -33.62
N GLY A 540 -27.71 5.13 -33.25
CA GLY A 540 -28.76 4.86 -32.27
C GLY A 540 -28.40 5.16 -30.82
N ILE A 541 -27.20 5.70 -30.56
CA ILE A 541 -26.78 6.17 -29.23
C ILE A 541 -26.57 7.68 -29.26
N SER A 542 -27.26 8.41 -28.37
CA SER A 542 -27.23 9.88 -28.36
C SER A 542 -25.86 10.52 -28.07
N ARG A 543 -25.01 9.84 -27.31
CA ARG A 543 -23.65 10.28 -26.97
C ARG A 543 -22.70 9.11 -26.99
N VAL A 544 -21.53 9.31 -27.60
CA VAL A 544 -20.48 8.30 -27.71
C VAL A 544 -19.21 8.78 -27.02
N PRO A 545 -18.42 7.86 -26.42
CA PRO A 545 -17.12 8.21 -25.87
C PRO A 545 -16.15 8.56 -27.00
N ALA A 546 -15.30 9.56 -26.76
CA ALA A 546 -14.25 9.97 -27.67
C ALA A 546 -12.96 10.23 -26.91
N ASP A 547 -11.85 9.65 -27.38
CA ASP A 547 -10.53 9.92 -26.84
C ASP A 547 -9.93 11.12 -27.59
N VAL A 548 -9.54 12.15 -26.84
CA VAL A 548 -8.91 13.35 -27.36
C VAL A 548 -7.53 13.48 -26.75
N GLY A 549 -6.53 13.72 -27.58
CA GLY A 549 -5.16 13.90 -27.11
C GLY A 549 -4.23 14.45 -28.16
N CYS A 550 -2.98 14.61 -27.74
CA CYS A 550 -1.87 14.97 -28.61
C CYS A 550 -0.73 13.95 -28.48
N SER A 551 0.26 14.08 -29.35
CA SER A 551 1.53 13.38 -29.24
C SER A 551 2.64 14.30 -29.70
N PHE A 552 3.82 14.16 -29.12
CA PHE A 552 4.99 14.92 -29.51
C PHE A 552 6.24 14.06 -29.34
N ARG A 553 7.09 14.03 -30.37
CA ARG A 553 8.39 13.38 -30.33
C ARG A 553 9.46 14.20 -31.06
N THR A 554 10.68 14.13 -30.58
CA THR A 554 11.86 14.70 -31.23
C THR A 554 12.85 13.60 -31.58
N VAL A 555 13.41 13.68 -32.78
CA VAL A 555 14.42 12.74 -33.28
C VAL A 555 15.54 13.50 -33.97
N TYR A 556 16.74 12.94 -33.97
CA TYR A 556 17.85 13.48 -34.76
C TYR A 556 17.56 13.29 -36.25
N SER A 557 17.74 14.35 -37.05
CA SER A 557 17.35 14.34 -38.47
C SER A 557 18.23 13.46 -39.36
N ASP A 558 19.44 13.13 -38.90
CA ASP A 558 20.43 12.31 -39.61
C ASP A 558 20.33 10.82 -39.29
N THR A 559 19.97 10.46 -38.06
CA THR A 559 19.96 9.10 -37.53
C THR A 559 18.56 8.54 -37.26
N GLY A 560 17.55 9.42 -37.07
CA GLY A 560 16.20 9.02 -36.69
C GLY A 560 16.06 8.61 -35.21
N ASP A 561 17.15 8.65 -34.44
CA ASP A 561 17.17 8.29 -33.03
C ASP A 561 16.45 9.31 -32.17
N SER A 562 15.83 8.84 -31.07
CA SER A 562 15.13 9.70 -30.13
C SER A 562 16.05 10.75 -29.50
N ALA A 563 15.75 12.03 -29.71
CA ALA A 563 16.45 13.14 -29.08
C ALA A 563 15.75 13.50 -27.76
N ARG A 564 16.49 13.66 -26.66
CA ARG A 564 15.89 14.00 -25.36
C ARG A 564 16.33 15.39 -24.92
N ASN A 565 15.42 16.14 -24.27
CA ASN A 565 15.67 17.47 -23.69
C ASN A 565 16.16 18.54 -24.69
N MET A 566 15.67 18.52 -25.92
CA MET A 566 16.01 19.53 -26.95
C MET A 566 14.99 20.66 -26.94
N GLY A 567 15.42 21.88 -26.65
CA GLY A 567 14.57 23.08 -26.68
C GLY A 567 13.47 23.15 -25.63
N VAL A 568 12.63 24.17 -25.76
CA VAL A 568 11.43 24.40 -24.95
C VAL A 568 10.22 24.31 -25.86
N HIS A 569 9.22 23.52 -25.45
CA HIS A 569 8.02 23.27 -26.21
C HIS A 569 6.78 23.66 -25.43
N SER A 570 5.79 24.21 -26.13
CA SER A 570 4.47 24.49 -25.58
C SER A 570 3.41 24.27 -26.64
N GLN A 571 2.22 23.83 -26.23
CA GLN A 571 1.11 23.52 -27.12
C GLN A 571 -0.20 24.12 -26.62
N SER A 572 -1.18 24.15 -27.52
CA SER A 572 -2.57 24.54 -27.29
C SER A 572 -3.44 23.68 -28.19
N ILE A 573 -4.16 22.73 -27.61
CA ILE A 573 -5.17 21.92 -28.30
C ILE A 573 -6.56 22.28 -27.78
N ARG A 574 -7.53 22.45 -28.68
CA ARG A 574 -8.92 22.77 -28.35
C ARG A 574 -9.86 21.93 -29.19
N LEU A 575 -10.79 21.25 -28.53
CA LEU A 575 -11.94 20.61 -29.16
C LEU A 575 -13.14 21.56 -29.13
N LEU A 576 -13.70 21.83 -30.31
CA LEU A 576 -14.79 22.79 -30.53
C LEU A 576 -16.03 22.06 -31.05
N ASP A 577 -17.20 22.48 -30.60
CA ASP A 577 -18.47 22.06 -31.20
C ASP A 577 -18.81 22.84 -32.49
N ALA A 578 -19.87 22.45 -33.18
CA ALA A 578 -20.35 23.13 -34.40
C ALA A 578 -20.71 24.62 -34.20
N SER A 579 -20.92 25.10 -32.98
CA SER A 579 -21.18 26.49 -32.64
C SER A 579 -19.90 27.31 -32.35
N GLY A 580 -18.75 26.63 -32.27
CA GLY A 580 -17.46 27.21 -31.90
C GLY A 580 -17.24 27.28 -30.38
N SER A 581 -18.06 26.60 -29.57
CA SER A 581 -17.85 26.49 -28.13
C SER A 581 -16.74 25.49 -27.82
N VAL A 582 -15.84 25.86 -26.91
CA VAL A 582 -14.77 24.98 -26.42
C VAL A 582 -15.38 23.93 -25.50
N LEU A 583 -15.21 22.65 -25.85
CA LEU A 583 -15.63 21.49 -25.05
C LEU A 583 -14.49 20.96 -24.18
N TRP A 584 -13.26 21.04 -24.69
CA TRP A 584 -12.05 20.63 -23.99
C TRP A 584 -10.85 21.41 -24.52
N GLU A 585 -9.88 21.67 -23.66
CA GLU A 585 -8.66 22.41 -23.96
C GLU A 585 -7.49 21.92 -23.11
N ASN A 586 -6.31 21.83 -23.70
CA ASN A 586 -5.04 21.62 -23.00
C ASN A 586 -4.00 22.62 -23.54
N GLU A 587 -3.48 23.46 -22.64
CA GLU A 587 -2.47 24.48 -22.92
C GLU A 587 -1.24 24.27 -22.01
N GLY A 588 -0.04 24.41 -22.55
CA GLY A 588 1.21 24.34 -21.78
C GLY A 588 2.24 23.36 -22.36
N GLY A 589 3.19 22.93 -21.53
CA GLY A 589 4.31 22.06 -21.96
C GLY A 589 4.04 20.56 -21.88
N THR A 590 2.87 20.13 -21.39
CA THR A 590 2.54 18.71 -21.16
C THR A 590 1.33 18.29 -21.99
N CYS A 591 1.53 17.25 -22.79
CA CYS A 591 0.47 16.64 -23.58
C CYS A 591 -0.34 15.65 -22.76
N GLU A 592 -1.60 16.00 -22.53
CA GLU A 592 -2.57 15.18 -21.83
C GLU A 592 -3.61 14.64 -22.81
N SER A 593 -4.03 13.40 -22.56
CA SER A 593 -5.16 12.76 -23.24
C SER A 593 -6.30 12.59 -22.26
N THR A 594 -7.54 12.78 -22.72
CA THR A 594 -8.75 12.55 -21.92
C THR A 594 -9.80 11.82 -22.75
N GLU A 595 -10.71 11.13 -22.06
CA GLU A 595 -11.97 10.67 -22.63
C GLU A 595 -13.04 11.76 -22.43
N ILE A 596 -13.84 12.03 -23.47
CA ILE A 596 -14.97 12.96 -23.42
C ILE A 596 -16.16 12.38 -24.19
N TYR A 597 -17.39 12.67 -23.77
CA TYR A 597 -18.58 12.21 -24.47
C TYR A 597 -19.09 13.24 -25.48
N LEU A 598 -19.10 12.87 -26.75
CA LEU A 598 -19.60 13.70 -27.85
C LEU A 598 -21.02 13.28 -28.24
N SER A 599 -21.86 14.25 -28.58
CA SER A 599 -23.19 13.98 -29.14
C SER A 599 -23.05 13.39 -30.53
N ALA A 600 -23.79 12.32 -30.81
CA ALA A 600 -23.85 11.70 -32.12
C ALA A 600 -24.64 12.56 -33.12
N GLY A 601 -24.35 12.41 -34.42
CA GLY A 601 -24.98 13.19 -35.50
C GLY A 601 -24.53 14.66 -35.55
N ALA A 602 -23.42 15.01 -34.91
CA ALA A 602 -22.88 16.36 -34.86
C ALA A 602 -21.44 16.43 -35.36
N SER A 603 -21.05 17.60 -35.88
CA SER A 603 -19.70 17.89 -36.36
C SER A 603 -18.89 18.62 -35.28
N TYR A 604 -17.60 18.28 -35.17
CA TYR A 604 -16.66 18.86 -34.22
C TYR A 604 -15.37 19.25 -34.92
N THR A 605 -14.66 20.22 -34.36
CA THR A 605 -13.36 20.68 -34.88
C THR A 605 -12.31 20.60 -33.79
N VAL A 606 -11.21 19.87 -34.06
CA VAL A 606 -10.02 19.93 -33.21
C VAL A 606 -9.06 20.93 -33.82
N SER A 607 -8.69 21.95 -33.05
CA SER A 607 -7.69 22.94 -33.42
C SER A 607 -6.46 22.78 -32.54
N PHE A 608 -5.29 22.88 -33.13
CA PHE A 608 -4.02 22.64 -32.47
C PHE A 608 -3.00 23.69 -32.87
N SER A 609 -2.20 24.15 -31.90
CA SER A 609 -1.07 25.04 -32.10
C SER A 609 0.09 24.57 -31.23
N PHE A 610 1.28 24.45 -31.81
CA PHE A 610 2.50 24.04 -31.14
C PHE A 610 3.60 25.08 -31.36
N THR A 611 4.39 25.29 -30.33
CA THR A 611 5.50 26.23 -30.31
C THR A 611 6.76 25.53 -29.83
N SER A 612 7.87 25.78 -30.52
CA SER A 612 9.18 25.20 -30.21
C SER A 612 10.25 26.29 -30.28
N GLU A 613 11.08 26.42 -29.26
CA GLU A 613 12.17 27.40 -29.15
C GLU A 613 13.48 26.69 -28.76
N GLY A 614 14.64 27.18 -29.22
CA GLY A 614 15.93 26.59 -28.84
C GLY A 614 16.26 25.27 -29.54
N VAL A 615 15.70 25.04 -30.73
CA VAL A 615 15.90 23.80 -31.53
C VAL A 615 16.48 24.14 -32.90
N ASN A 616 17.57 23.50 -33.26
CA ASN A 616 18.29 23.72 -34.52
C ASN A 616 17.92 22.69 -35.62
N GLU A 617 18.47 22.88 -36.82
CA GLU A 617 18.18 22.07 -38.03
C GLU A 617 18.59 20.59 -37.92
N SER A 618 19.38 20.20 -36.91
CA SER A 618 19.76 18.79 -36.67
C SER A 618 18.66 17.96 -36.01
N ILE A 619 17.56 18.59 -35.58
CA ILE A 619 16.44 17.95 -34.89
C ILE A 619 15.17 18.03 -35.75
N SER A 620 14.55 16.88 -35.96
CA SER A 620 13.23 16.73 -36.55
C SER A 620 12.20 16.54 -35.44
N MET A 621 11.12 17.33 -35.49
CA MET A 621 10.03 17.30 -34.53
C MET A 621 8.78 16.77 -35.22
N ALA A 622 8.12 15.78 -34.62
CA ALA A 622 6.83 15.28 -35.06
C ALA A 622 5.81 15.51 -33.94
N THR A 623 4.76 16.25 -34.26
CA THR A 623 3.66 16.54 -33.35
C THR A 623 2.35 16.10 -33.97
N GLY A 624 1.50 15.47 -33.18
CA GLY A 624 0.19 15.00 -33.59
C GLY A 624 -0.91 15.43 -32.64
N PHE A 625 -2.11 15.52 -33.16
CA PHE A 625 -3.34 15.63 -32.36
C PHE A 625 -4.41 14.75 -32.96
N SER A 626 -5.28 14.21 -32.12
CA SER A 626 -6.38 13.36 -32.54
C SER A 626 -7.55 13.45 -31.58
N ALA A 627 -8.75 13.41 -32.13
CA ALA A 627 -9.98 13.08 -31.43
C ALA A 627 -10.63 11.91 -32.17
N VAL A 628 -10.83 10.78 -31.50
CA VAL A 628 -11.44 9.57 -32.06
C VAL A 628 -12.70 9.25 -31.27
N ALA A 629 -13.86 9.31 -31.92
CA ALA A 629 -15.15 8.93 -31.35
C ALA A 629 -15.44 7.46 -31.65
N TYR A 630 -15.62 6.65 -30.60
CA TYR A 630 -15.93 5.23 -30.74
C TYR A 630 -17.41 5.01 -31.06
N GLN A 631 -17.73 3.92 -31.74
CA GLN A 631 -19.09 3.60 -32.18
C GLN A 631 -19.58 2.27 -31.63
N PRO A 632 -20.89 1.96 -31.65
CA PRO A 632 -21.41 0.66 -31.25
C PRO A 632 -20.76 -0.49 -32.03
N LEU A 633 -20.50 -1.62 -31.36
CA LEU A 633 -20.05 -2.84 -32.01
C LEU A 633 -21.18 -3.43 -32.87
N LEU A 634 -20.88 -3.63 -34.16
CA LEU A 634 -21.81 -4.11 -35.18
C LEU A 634 -21.42 -5.53 -35.61
N LEU A 635 -22.35 -6.48 -35.47
CA LEU A 635 -22.16 -7.87 -35.89
C LEU A 635 -23.05 -8.22 -37.09
N GLY A 636 -22.49 -8.97 -38.04
CA GLY A 636 -23.19 -9.50 -39.21
C GLY A 636 -24.09 -10.70 -38.89
N ASP A 637 -24.82 -11.16 -39.90
CA ASP A 637 -25.67 -12.36 -39.82
C ASP A 637 -24.85 -13.64 -39.58
N ASP A 638 -23.59 -13.65 -40.01
CA ASP A 638 -22.58 -14.69 -39.78
C ASP A 638 -21.89 -14.56 -38.41
N GLY A 639 -22.19 -13.49 -37.67
CA GLY A 639 -21.69 -13.24 -36.33
C GLY A 639 -20.32 -12.58 -36.24
N THR A 640 -19.72 -12.21 -37.38
CA THR A 640 -18.43 -11.51 -37.45
C THR A 640 -18.60 -9.99 -37.35
N ALA A 641 -17.54 -9.27 -37.02
CA ALA A 641 -17.55 -7.81 -36.97
C ALA A 641 -17.62 -7.22 -38.40
N ILE A 642 -18.58 -6.32 -38.64
CA ILE A 642 -18.74 -5.69 -39.97
C ILE A 642 -17.76 -4.54 -40.13
N LEU A 643 -16.93 -4.58 -41.19
CA LEU A 643 -16.09 -3.46 -41.56
C LEU A 643 -16.91 -2.29 -42.16
N ARG A 644 -16.90 -1.14 -41.51
CA ARG A 644 -17.69 0.05 -41.87
C ARG A 644 -17.35 0.61 -43.26
N SER A 645 -16.08 0.55 -43.67
CA SER A 645 -15.58 1.03 -44.97
C SER A 645 -16.04 0.17 -46.16
N GLY A 646 -16.26 -1.13 -45.93
CA GLY A 646 -16.73 -2.08 -46.94
C GLY A 646 -18.26 -2.22 -47.02
N SER A 647 -19.00 -1.70 -46.04
CA SER A 647 -20.46 -1.83 -45.96
C SER A 647 -21.20 -0.80 -46.83
N THR A 648 -22.23 -1.27 -47.53
CA THR A 648 -23.15 -0.44 -48.33
C THR A 648 -24.48 -0.16 -47.63
N LEU A 649 -24.62 -0.59 -46.37
CA LEU A 649 -25.83 -0.46 -45.57
C LEU A 649 -26.05 1.01 -45.14
N SER A 650 -27.32 1.38 -44.92
CA SER A 650 -27.67 2.69 -44.38
C SER A 650 -27.38 2.76 -42.87
N LEU A 651 -27.27 3.96 -42.30
CA LEU A 651 -27.07 4.14 -40.86
C LEU A 651 -28.20 3.50 -40.02
N ASP A 652 -29.44 3.55 -40.51
CA ASP A 652 -30.59 2.91 -39.86
C ASP A 652 -30.46 1.38 -39.84
N ASP A 653 -30.00 0.79 -40.96
CA ASP A 653 -29.78 -0.66 -41.06
C ASP A 653 -28.59 -1.10 -40.19
N LEU A 654 -27.52 -0.30 -40.12
CA LEU A 654 -26.36 -0.54 -39.26
C LEU A 654 -26.74 -0.45 -37.77
N THR A 655 -27.60 0.49 -37.40
CA THR A 655 -28.11 0.62 -36.02
C THR A 655 -28.82 -0.66 -35.56
N ALA A 656 -29.54 -1.34 -36.45
CA ALA A 656 -30.22 -2.59 -36.13
C ALA A 656 -29.26 -3.77 -35.88
N LEU A 657 -27.99 -3.65 -36.31
CA LEU A 657 -26.93 -4.64 -36.12
C LEU A 657 -26.06 -4.35 -34.88
N SER A 658 -26.39 -3.31 -34.12
CA SER A 658 -25.71 -2.99 -32.87
C SER A 658 -25.96 -4.07 -31.82
N LEU A 659 -24.91 -4.44 -31.10
CA LEU A 659 -24.98 -5.49 -30.09
C LEU A 659 -25.50 -4.95 -28.75
N GLU A 660 -26.71 -5.35 -28.37
CA GLU A 660 -27.19 -5.21 -26.99
C GLU A 660 -26.30 -6.02 -26.04
N ASN A 661 -25.91 -5.41 -24.93
CA ASN A 661 -25.01 -6.02 -23.96
C ASN A 661 -25.76 -7.01 -23.05
N PRO A 662 -25.57 -8.35 -23.20
CA PRO A 662 -26.22 -9.34 -22.34
C PRO A 662 -25.62 -9.38 -20.92
N THR A 663 -24.56 -8.60 -20.69
CA THR A 663 -23.86 -8.46 -19.42
C THR A 663 -24.10 -7.11 -18.74
N TYR A 664 -25.01 -6.28 -19.30
CA TYR A 664 -25.44 -5.04 -18.69
C TYR A 664 -25.99 -5.29 -17.28
N HIS A 665 -25.46 -4.55 -16.29
CA HIS A 665 -25.75 -4.73 -14.86
C HIS A 665 -25.44 -6.15 -14.32
N LYS A 666 -24.46 -6.87 -14.90
CA LYS A 666 -23.89 -8.07 -14.27
C LYS A 666 -22.60 -7.72 -13.57
N ASN A 667 -22.53 -7.99 -12.27
CA ASN A 667 -21.38 -7.62 -11.45
C ASN A 667 -20.18 -8.52 -11.83
N PRO A 668 -19.04 -7.95 -12.26
CA PRO A 668 -17.81 -8.72 -12.51
C PRO A 668 -17.29 -9.44 -11.28
N LYS A 669 -17.64 -8.95 -10.09
CA LYS A 669 -17.43 -9.57 -8.77
C LYS A 669 -18.74 -10.16 -8.20
N GLY A 670 -19.70 -10.54 -9.05
CA GLY A 670 -21.05 -10.91 -8.64
C GLY A 670 -21.14 -12.09 -7.68
N LEU A 671 -20.13 -12.97 -7.66
CA LEU A 671 -20.02 -14.03 -6.67
C LEU A 671 -19.61 -13.49 -5.30
N ASP A 672 -18.65 -12.56 -5.22
CA ASP A 672 -18.20 -11.91 -3.97
C ASP A 672 -19.34 -11.14 -3.31
N ALA A 673 -20.14 -10.42 -4.10
CA ALA A 673 -21.33 -9.73 -3.62
C ALA A 673 -22.37 -10.74 -3.08
N LYS A 674 -22.74 -11.78 -3.83
CA LYS A 674 -23.66 -12.85 -3.40
C LYS A 674 -23.22 -13.51 -2.08
N LEU A 675 -21.92 -13.64 -1.88
CA LEU A 675 -21.30 -14.24 -0.70
C LEU A 675 -21.22 -13.30 0.49
N ILE A 676 -20.89 -12.02 0.27
CA ILE A 676 -21.01 -10.96 1.27
C ILE A 676 -22.45 -10.92 1.79
N TYR A 677 -23.47 -10.93 0.92
CA TYR A 677 -24.87 -10.81 1.38
C TYR A 677 -25.42 -12.01 2.14
N SER A 678 -25.04 -13.24 1.76
CA SER A 678 -25.42 -14.45 2.50
C SER A 678 -24.72 -14.59 3.86
N MET A 679 -23.57 -13.93 4.04
CA MET A 679 -22.78 -13.91 5.28
C MET A 679 -23.07 -12.68 6.17
N PHE A 680 -23.44 -11.54 5.59
CA PHE A 680 -23.60 -10.24 6.27
C PHE A 680 -24.95 -10.08 6.99
N ILE A 681 -26.06 -10.58 6.45
CA ILE A 681 -27.38 -10.38 7.09
C ILE A 681 -27.48 -11.08 8.47
N PRO A 682 -26.87 -12.26 8.68
CA PRO A 682 -26.74 -12.87 10.00
C PRO A 682 -25.66 -12.25 10.89
N CYS A 683 -24.48 -11.96 10.33
CA CYS A 683 -23.29 -11.67 11.13
C CYS A 683 -23.04 -10.18 11.35
N LEU A 684 -23.48 -9.25 10.48
CA LEU A 684 -23.34 -7.82 10.75
C LEU A 684 -24.23 -7.34 11.90
N GLY A 685 -25.38 -7.96 12.14
CA GLY A 685 -26.22 -7.57 13.28
C GLY A 685 -25.52 -7.75 14.63
N VAL A 686 -24.63 -8.74 14.72
CA VAL A 686 -23.87 -9.06 15.95
C VAL A 686 -22.44 -8.53 15.85
N GLY A 687 -21.83 -8.65 14.67
CA GLY A 687 -20.49 -8.19 14.35
C GLY A 687 -20.37 -6.67 14.29
N ALA A 688 -21.39 -5.91 13.87
CA ALA A 688 -21.38 -4.45 13.97
C ALA A 688 -21.52 -3.98 15.43
N ILE A 689 -22.27 -4.72 16.27
CA ILE A 689 -22.36 -4.43 17.71
C ILE A 689 -21.02 -4.74 18.40
N VAL A 690 -20.40 -5.87 18.07
CA VAL A 690 -19.09 -6.28 18.61
C VAL A 690 -17.97 -5.42 18.03
N PHE A 691 -18.01 -5.04 16.76
CA PHE A 691 -17.06 -4.13 16.12
C PHE A 691 -17.21 -2.71 16.62
N LEU A 692 -18.42 -2.19 16.85
CA LEU A 692 -18.58 -0.87 17.48
C LEU A 692 -18.02 -0.86 18.90
N VAL A 693 -18.16 -1.97 19.63
CA VAL A 693 -17.62 -2.15 20.99
C VAL A 693 -16.10 -2.39 20.99
N MET A 694 -15.54 -3.14 20.04
CA MET A 694 -14.09 -3.41 19.95
C MET A 694 -13.32 -2.29 19.23
N ARG A 695 -13.91 -1.62 18.25
CA ARG A 695 -13.34 -0.46 17.55
C ARG A 695 -13.25 0.75 18.46
N SER A 696 -14.15 0.90 19.44
CA SER A 696 -13.97 1.93 20.48
C SER A 696 -12.85 1.57 21.48
N MET A 697 -12.31 0.35 21.43
CA MET A 697 -11.25 -0.12 22.35
C MET A 697 -9.85 -0.22 21.72
N ALA A 698 -9.70 -0.26 20.37
CA ALA A 698 -8.45 -0.74 19.75
C ALA A 698 -7.77 0.15 18.68
N ARG A 699 -8.25 1.35 18.33
CA ARG A 699 -7.87 1.99 17.03
C ARG A 699 -6.81 3.10 16.97
N GLY A 700 -6.06 3.41 18.02
CA GLY A 700 -5.02 4.44 17.89
C GLY A 700 -3.69 3.93 17.32
N TYR A 701 -3.13 2.90 17.96
CA TYR A 701 -1.69 2.64 17.91
C TYR A 701 -1.24 1.63 16.84
N GLU A 702 -2.10 0.69 16.42
CA GLU A 702 -1.72 -0.32 15.41
C GLU A 702 -1.63 0.22 13.99
N TRP A 703 -2.38 1.27 13.68
CA TRP A 703 -2.33 1.92 12.38
C TRP A 703 -1.03 2.72 12.18
N GLU A 704 -0.55 3.39 13.24
CA GLU A 704 0.70 4.15 13.21
C GLU A 704 1.93 3.26 12.99
N MET A 705 2.01 2.13 13.71
CA MET A 705 3.19 1.26 13.64
C MET A 705 3.30 0.48 12.31
N ASN A 706 2.18 0.24 11.62
CA ASN A 706 2.16 -0.42 10.31
C ASN A 706 2.68 0.47 9.16
N LYS A 707 2.93 1.77 9.39
CA LYS A 707 3.62 2.64 8.42
C LYS A 707 5.13 2.36 8.39
N CYS A 708 5.68 1.69 9.40
CA CYS A 708 7.11 1.40 9.50
C CYS A 708 7.55 0.34 8.49
N TYR A 709 8.43 0.70 7.54
CA TYR A 709 9.03 -0.24 6.58
C TYR A 709 10.41 -0.78 7.00
N GLY A 710 10.85 -0.50 8.24
CA GLY A 710 12.05 -1.10 8.83
C GLY A 710 13.38 -0.53 8.34
N CYS A 711 13.49 0.79 8.20
CA CYS A 711 14.73 1.47 7.78
C CYS A 711 15.82 1.59 8.85
N ASP A 712 15.54 1.21 10.11
CA ASP A 712 16.43 1.31 11.28
C ASP A 712 16.93 2.75 11.64
N LEU A 713 16.51 3.80 10.95
CA LEU A 713 16.89 5.19 11.28
C LEU A 713 16.49 5.61 12.70
N CYS A 714 15.35 5.10 13.19
CA CYS A 714 14.90 5.33 14.55
C CYS A 714 15.77 4.63 15.61
N ASP A 715 16.42 3.51 15.26
CA ASP A 715 17.39 2.80 16.10
C ASP A 715 18.71 3.60 16.14
N ASP A 716 19.21 4.06 14.99
CA ASP A 716 20.40 4.91 14.91
C ASP A 716 20.23 6.24 15.67
N ALA A 717 19.06 6.85 15.61
CA ALA A 717 18.75 8.06 16.36
C ALA A 717 18.48 7.82 17.86
N CYS A 718 18.33 6.57 18.31
CA CYS A 718 17.94 6.26 19.68
C CYS A 718 19.11 6.41 20.67
N PRO A 719 19.06 7.36 21.62
CA PRO A 719 20.17 7.59 22.55
C PRO A 719 20.39 6.42 23.53
N VAL A 720 19.40 5.55 23.69
CA VAL A 720 19.46 4.37 24.57
C VAL A 720 20.50 3.36 24.08
N ARG A 721 20.92 3.38 22.82
CA ARG A 721 21.99 2.50 22.32
C ARG A 721 23.33 2.67 23.04
N LEU A 722 23.56 3.84 23.62
CA LEU A 722 24.76 4.09 24.44
C LEU A 722 24.70 3.35 25.78
N PHE A 723 23.50 3.02 26.27
CA PHE A 723 23.30 2.24 27.50
C PHE A 723 23.65 0.77 27.31
N THR A 724 23.52 0.27 26.08
CA THR A 724 23.64 -1.16 25.73
C THR A 724 24.86 -1.46 24.87
N ALA A 725 25.84 -0.57 24.84
CA ALA A 725 27.08 -0.73 24.09
C ALA A 725 26.88 -0.94 22.57
N GLY A 726 25.84 -0.34 21.99
CA GLY A 726 25.63 -0.26 20.54
C GLY A 726 24.86 -1.42 19.90
N ASP A 727 24.36 -2.37 20.70
CA ASP A 727 23.44 -3.41 20.22
C ASP A 727 22.20 -2.79 19.55
N LYS A 728 21.67 -3.45 18.50
CA LYS A 728 20.42 -3.02 17.84
C LYS A 728 19.29 -3.06 18.86
N LEU A 729 18.70 -1.92 19.17
CA LEU A 729 17.67 -1.79 20.18
C LEU A 729 16.41 -1.22 19.57
N ASN A 730 15.50 -2.11 19.26
CA ASN A 730 14.20 -1.69 18.79
C ASN A 730 13.20 -1.82 19.94
N ILE A 731 13.44 -1.13 21.08
CA ILE A 731 12.59 -1.16 22.29
C ILE A 731 11.10 -1.05 21.91
N ILE A 732 10.79 -0.20 20.92
CA ILE A 732 9.43 0.03 20.45
C ILE A 732 8.95 -1.10 19.53
N TYR A 733 9.75 -1.53 18.56
CA TYR A 733 9.41 -2.62 17.63
C TYR A 733 9.34 -4.01 18.29
N ASN A 734 10.24 -4.29 19.22
CA ASN A 734 10.29 -5.53 20.00
C ASN A 734 9.10 -5.59 20.95
N THR A 735 8.83 -4.52 21.71
CA THR A 735 7.60 -4.45 22.52
C THR A 735 6.32 -4.49 21.68
N TRP A 736 6.38 -4.04 20.43
CA TRP A 736 5.28 -4.13 19.47
C TRP A 736 5.04 -5.59 19.03
N ASN A 737 6.11 -6.33 18.74
CA ASN A 737 6.09 -7.76 18.40
C ASN A 737 5.90 -8.69 19.63
N ASN A 738 5.71 -8.14 20.84
CA ASN A 738 5.75 -8.87 22.11
C ASN A 738 7.04 -9.69 22.31
N GLU A 739 8.15 -9.20 21.77
CA GLU A 739 9.50 -9.69 21.99
C GLU A 739 10.17 -8.89 23.12
N ASP A 740 10.94 -9.57 23.97
CA ASP A 740 11.72 -8.97 25.04
C ASP A 740 13.20 -9.02 24.64
N ASP A 741 13.80 -7.84 24.42
CA ASP A 741 15.21 -7.67 24.07
C ASP A 741 16.13 -7.56 25.30
N GLY A 742 15.58 -7.73 26.50
CA GLY A 742 16.30 -7.57 27.75
C GLY A 742 16.47 -6.11 28.18
N VAL A 743 15.97 -5.15 27.40
CA VAL A 743 15.94 -3.73 27.76
C VAL A 743 14.53 -3.35 28.18
N PRO A 744 14.30 -2.98 29.46
CA PRO A 744 12.98 -2.61 29.92
C PRO A 744 12.38 -1.46 29.09
N LEU A 745 11.08 -1.51 28.76
CA LEU A 745 10.33 -0.42 28.10
C LEU A 745 10.54 0.94 28.79
N TYR A 746 10.78 0.91 30.09
CA TYR A 746 11.04 2.09 30.93
C TYR A 746 12.43 2.71 30.74
N SER A 747 13.34 2.06 30.01
CA SER A 747 14.61 2.65 29.56
C SER A 747 14.40 3.69 28.45
N CYS A 748 13.25 3.66 27.76
CA CYS A 748 12.91 4.66 26.76
C CYS A 748 12.83 6.06 27.40
N LEU A 749 13.60 7.00 26.85
CA LEU A 749 13.69 8.38 27.32
C LEU A 749 12.55 9.28 26.83
N THR A 750 11.61 8.75 26.02
CA THR A 750 10.46 9.50 25.48
C THR A 750 10.87 10.86 24.88
N CYS A 751 12.00 10.87 24.17
CA CYS A 751 12.68 12.09 23.72
C CYS A 751 12.37 12.46 22.26
N THR A 752 11.47 11.73 21.59
CA THR A 752 11.00 11.99 20.21
C THR A 752 12.06 11.88 19.11
N ALA A 753 13.32 11.56 19.42
CA ALA A 753 14.38 11.38 18.41
C ALA A 753 14.00 10.35 17.33
N CYS A 754 13.38 9.23 17.73
CA CYS A 754 12.91 8.20 16.82
C CYS A 754 11.77 8.66 15.90
N THR A 755 10.84 9.48 16.41
CA THR A 755 9.72 10.03 15.64
C THR A 755 10.23 11.01 14.59
N ASN A 756 11.17 11.89 14.96
CA ASN A 756 11.75 12.88 14.04
C ASN A 756 12.63 12.24 12.97
N ALA A 757 13.40 11.21 13.32
CA ALA A 757 14.21 10.46 12.37
C ALA A 757 13.38 9.57 11.43
N CYS A 758 12.07 9.41 11.67
CA CYS A 758 11.23 8.49 10.91
C CYS A 758 10.76 9.11 9.58
N PRO A 759 11.15 8.56 8.41
CA PRO A 759 10.74 9.07 7.11
C PRO A 759 9.26 8.79 6.78
N GLN A 760 8.55 8.03 7.62
CA GLN A 760 7.11 7.76 7.49
C GLN A 760 6.27 8.48 8.53
N LEU A 761 6.89 9.33 9.36
CA LEU A 761 6.23 10.08 10.41
C LEU A 761 5.42 9.17 11.36
N VAL A 762 6.00 8.01 11.71
CA VAL A 762 5.42 7.10 12.70
C VAL A 762 5.48 7.76 14.07
N ASP A 763 4.32 7.95 14.70
CA ASP A 763 4.24 8.50 16.06
C ASP A 763 4.59 7.46 17.12
N TYR A 764 5.89 7.31 17.38
CA TYR A 764 6.42 6.42 18.40
C TYR A 764 6.11 6.89 19.83
N ASP A 765 5.90 8.19 20.03
CA ASP A 765 5.66 8.78 21.35
C ASP A 765 4.29 8.37 21.89
N SER A 766 3.25 8.44 21.05
CA SER A 766 1.91 7.95 21.39
C SER A 766 1.90 6.46 21.70
N TYR A 767 2.69 5.66 20.97
CA TYR A 767 2.81 4.23 21.26
C TYR A 767 3.39 3.97 22.65
N VAL A 768 4.48 4.65 23.03
CA VAL A 768 5.12 4.46 24.35
C VAL A 768 4.20 4.90 25.49
N ASP A 769 3.49 6.02 25.33
CA ASP A 769 2.47 6.49 26.28
C ASP A 769 1.39 5.42 26.51
N ILE A 770 0.75 4.96 25.43
CA ILE A 770 -0.30 3.92 25.49
C ILE A 770 0.23 2.62 26.11
N ARG A 771 1.42 2.15 25.71
CA ARG A 771 1.97 0.90 26.23
C ARG A 771 2.26 0.98 27.73
N ARG A 772 2.82 2.08 28.22
CA ARG A 772 3.08 2.26 29.65
C ARG A 772 1.77 2.33 30.45
N ASN A 773 0.73 2.96 29.91
CA ASN A 773 -0.61 2.99 30.53
C ASN A 773 -1.27 1.60 30.67
N LEU A 774 -0.90 0.62 29.83
CA LEU A 774 -1.40 -0.75 29.92
C LEU A 774 -0.69 -1.60 30.99
N ILE A 775 0.42 -1.12 31.56
CA ILE A 775 1.19 -1.86 32.57
C ILE A 775 0.56 -1.66 33.95
N VAL A 776 -0.10 -2.71 34.44
CA VAL A 776 -0.71 -2.72 35.78
C VAL A 776 0.37 -2.64 36.86
N GLY A 777 0.29 -1.61 37.71
CA GLY A 777 1.23 -1.39 38.81
C GLY A 777 2.33 -0.36 38.52
N GLY A 778 2.36 0.20 37.31
CA GLY A 778 3.29 1.27 36.94
C GLY A 778 4.74 0.80 36.74
N PRO A 779 5.70 1.72 36.80
CA PRO A 779 7.10 1.41 36.53
C PRO A 779 7.74 0.50 37.60
N PRO A 780 8.71 -0.36 37.23
CA PRO A 780 9.44 -1.16 38.19
C PRO A 780 10.28 -0.27 39.12
N ALA A 781 10.29 -0.58 40.41
CA ALA A 781 10.99 0.22 41.42
C ALA A 781 12.50 0.38 41.17
N THR A 782 13.12 -0.53 40.41
CA THR A 782 14.53 -0.45 40.01
C THR A 782 14.84 0.71 39.06
N GLU A 783 13.83 1.18 38.33
CA GLU A 783 13.97 2.28 37.36
C GLU A 783 13.58 3.64 37.93
N ILE A 784 13.15 3.70 39.20
CA ILE A 784 12.67 4.91 39.86
C ILE A 784 13.63 5.26 41.01
N PRO A 785 14.71 6.02 40.74
CA PRO A 785 15.64 6.45 41.78
C PRO A 785 15.00 7.41 42.80
N HIS A 786 13.97 8.16 42.39
CA HIS A 786 13.29 9.19 43.17
C HIS A 786 11.91 8.71 43.70
N THR A 787 11.89 7.56 44.38
CA THR A 787 10.63 6.93 44.85
C THR A 787 9.86 7.81 45.84
N LEU A 788 10.56 8.69 46.58
CA LEU A 788 9.92 9.61 47.53
C LEU A 788 9.14 10.69 46.79
N LEU A 789 9.74 11.35 45.81
CA LEU A 789 9.05 12.32 44.97
C LEU A 789 7.84 11.70 44.28
N GLN A 790 7.97 10.48 43.73
CA GLN A 790 6.84 9.78 43.12
C GLN A 790 5.69 9.56 44.12
N ALA A 791 6.01 9.16 45.36
CA ALA A 791 5.00 8.96 46.41
C ALA A 791 4.35 10.28 46.86
N VAL A 792 5.10 11.37 46.93
CA VAL A 792 4.57 12.71 47.24
C VAL A 792 3.60 13.15 46.15
N LEU A 793 3.97 13.04 44.88
CA LEU A 793 3.11 13.40 43.75
C LEU A 793 1.85 12.54 43.68
N ALA A 794 1.95 11.24 43.99
CA ALA A 794 0.78 10.38 44.10
C ALA A 794 -0.14 10.80 45.26
N ALA A 795 0.42 11.17 46.42
CA ALA A 795 -0.36 11.65 47.56
C ALA A 795 -1.05 12.99 47.26
N GLU A 796 -0.40 13.90 46.52
CA GLU A 796 -0.99 15.16 46.08
C GLU A 796 -2.18 14.98 45.15
N ALA A 797 -2.25 13.88 44.41
CA ALA A 797 -3.36 13.60 43.51
C ALA A 797 -4.65 13.19 44.26
N GLU A 798 -4.56 12.80 45.52
CA GLU A 798 -5.73 12.37 46.31
C GLU A 798 -6.56 13.56 46.82
N GLU A 799 -7.88 13.36 46.93
CA GLU A 799 -8.85 14.43 47.27
C GLU A 799 -8.58 15.06 48.65
N ASP A 800 -8.12 14.28 49.63
CA ASP A 800 -7.82 14.78 50.99
C ASP A 800 -6.65 15.79 51.01
N ALA A 801 -5.84 15.85 49.94
CA ALA A 801 -4.77 16.83 49.80
C ALA A 801 -5.29 18.22 49.39
N ASP A 802 -6.51 18.34 48.88
CA ASP A 802 -7.09 19.61 48.40
C ASP A 802 -7.29 20.63 49.54
N ASP A 803 -7.50 20.16 50.78
CA ASP A 803 -7.67 20.99 51.97
C ASP A 803 -6.41 21.82 52.31
N ALA A 804 -5.24 21.45 51.77
CA ALA A 804 -3.97 22.16 51.98
C ALA A 804 -3.73 23.30 50.98
N PHE A 805 -4.55 23.43 49.94
CA PHE A 805 -4.39 24.43 48.88
C PHE A 805 -5.32 25.63 49.06
N VAL A 806 -4.87 26.81 48.61
CA VAL A 806 -5.62 28.06 48.73
C VAL A 806 -6.77 28.10 47.71
N ALA A 807 -7.94 28.57 48.14
CA ALA A 807 -9.10 28.78 47.26
C ALA A 807 -8.80 29.86 46.21
N VAL A 808 -9.48 29.82 45.05
CA VAL A 808 -9.19 30.77 43.96
C VAL A 808 -9.53 32.19 44.37
N GLU A 809 -10.60 32.35 45.12
CA GLU A 809 -11.07 33.64 45.62
C GLU A 809 -10.14 34.28 46.67
N ASP A 810 -9.33 33.46 47.33
CA ASP A 810 -8.41 33.87 48.39
C ASP A 810 -6.95 34.02 47.88
N TYR A 811 -6.67 33.58 46.65
CA TYR A 811 -5.34 33.67 46.05
C TYR A 811 -5.14 35.03 45.35
N PRO A 812 -4.00 35.72 45.54
CA PRO A 812 -3.80 37.08 45.04
C PRO A 812 -3.47 37.07 43.53
N ILE A 813 -4.49 36.92 42.69
CA ILE A 813 -4.36 37.03 41.23
C ILE A 813 -4.59 38.48 40.81
N ASP A 814 -3.54 39.13 40.33
CA ASP A 814 -3.51 40.55 39.98
C ASP A 814 -3.22 40.83 38.50
N SER A 815 -2.83 39.82 37.73
CA SER A 815 -2.61 39.89 36.28
C SER A 815 -3.38 38.82 35.50
N ASN A 816 -3.67 39.10 34.24
CA ASN A 816 -4.19 38.12 33.29
C ASN A 816 -3.13 37.08 32.86
N VAL A 817 -1.85 37.34 33.15
CA VAL A 817 -0.74 36.42 32.90
C VAL A 817 -0.35 35.74 34.20
N GLY A 818 -0.35 34.41 34.21
CA GLY A 818 0.11 33.59 35.34
C GLY A 818 1.43 32.89 35.03
N TYR A 819 2.37 32.90 35.97
CA TYR A 819 3.64 32.19 35.88
C TYR A 819 3.63 30.96 36.79
N TYR A 820 3.83 29.78 36.22
CA TYR A 820 3.99 28.52 36.95
C TYR A 820 5.47 28.11 37.00
N PRO A 821 6.09 28.03 38.19
CA PRO A 821 7.52 27.72 38.36
C PRO A 821 7.86 26.24 38.13
N GLY A 822 6.88 25.35 38.01
CA GLY A 822 7.13 23.91 37.95
C GLY A 822 7.36 23.28 39.33
N CYS A 823 8.04 22.13 39.33
CA CYS A 823 8.34 21.36 40.55
C CYS A 823 9.75 21.64 41.09
N VAL A 824 10.34 22.80 40.78
CA VAL A 824 11.74 23.13 41.11
C VAL A 824 12.04 23.00 42.61
N ASP A 825 11.12 23.43 43.48
CA ASP A 825 11.29 23.33 44.94
C ASP A 825 11.41 21.89 45.43
N TYR A 826 10.67 20.95 44.82
CA TYR A 826 10.76 19.54 45.15
C TYR A 826 12.05 18.91 44.67
N ILE A 827 12.51 19.30 43.49
CA ILE A 827 13.79 18.83 42.94
C ILE A 827 14.93 19.33 43.82
N ASP A 828 14.93 20.61 44.21
CA ASP A 828 15.93 21.17 45.12
C ASP A 828 15.92 20.44 46.47
N GLN A 829 14.74 20.23 47.06
CA GLN A 829 14.63 19.50 48.34
C GLN A 829 15.09 18.05 48.24
N GLU A 830 14.66 17.29 47.23
CA GLU A 830 15.04 15.89 47.09
C GLU A 830 16.54 15.73 46.81
N MET A 831 17.12 16.63 46.00
CA MET A 831 18.53 16.61 45.64
C MET A 831 19.46 17.04 46.80
N ILE A 832 18.92 17.69 47.84
CA ILE A 832 19.62 17.94 49.12
C ILE A 832 19.72 16.66 49.97
N PHE A 833 18.76 15.74 49.87
CA PHE A 833 18.67 14.57 50.76
C PHE A 833 19.40 13.31 50.26
N SER A 834 20.03 13.32 49.08
CA SER A 834 20.83 12.20 48.53
C SER A 834 22.21 12.01 49.20
N HIS A 835 22.31 12.24 50.51
CA HIS A 835 23.42 11.88 51.41
C HIS A 835 24.87 12.32 51.09
N VAL A 836 25.21 12.91 49.93
CA VAL A 836 26.64 13.13 49.53
C VAL A 836 26.90 14.38 48.68
N ASN A 837 25.91 15.26 48.41
CA ASN A 837 26.13 16.41 47.53
C ASN A 837 26.92 17.55 48.19
N GLU A 838 28.17 17.78 47.74
CA GLU A 838 29.02 18.94 48.07
C GLU A 838 28.69 20.18 47.18
N GLY A 839 27.45 20.35 46.73
CA GLY A 839 27.08 21.35 45.71
C GLY A 839 25.97 22.34 46.11
N GLU A 840 26.05 23.56 45.58
CA GLU A 840 25.11 24.68 45.76
C GLU A 840 24.09 24.77 44.61
N MET A 841 23.41 23.67 44.24
CA MET A 841 22.37 23.73 43.19
C MET A 841 21.07 24.35 43.73
N ASN A 842 20.57 25.39 43.08
CA ASN A 842 19.35 26.13 43.45
C ASN A 842 18.49 26.43 42.22
N LEU A 843 17.62 25.50 41.84
CA LEU A 843 16.72 25.66 40.67
C LEU A 843 15.62 26.70 40.93
N GLY A 844 15.33 27.00 42.19
CA GLY A 844 14.46 28.12 42.58
C GLY A 844 14.95 29.50 42.10
N GLU A 845 16.25 29.65 41.82
CA GLU A 845 16.81 30.88 41.22
C GLU A 845 16.16 31.22 39.88
N THR A 846 15.81 30.22 39.06
CA THR A 846 15.16 30.43 37.75
C THR A 846 13.81 31.13 37.88
N THR A 847 13.06 30.87 38.97
CA THR A 847 11.81 31.59 39.25
C THR A 847 12.10 33.06 39.56
N THR A 848 13.10 33.32 40.42
CA THR A 848 13.49 34.68 40.77
C THR A 848 14.00 35.45 39.55
N ALA A 849 14.78 34.79 38.69
CA ALA A 849 15.27 35.32 37.44
C ALA A 849 14.12 35.68 36.47
N ALA A 850 13.11 34.81 36.33
CA ALA A 850 11.95 35.09 35.48
C ALA A 850 11.23 36.37 35.93
N PHE A 851 10.97 36.52 37.24
CA PHE A 851 10.36 37.73 37.79
C PHE A 851 11.25 38.96 37.65
N THR A 852 12.57 38.82 37.79
CA THR A 852 13.51 39.93 37.53
C THR A 852 13.37 40.44 36.08
N LEU A 853 13.24 39.54 35.11
CA LEU A 853 13.03 39.92 33.71
C LEU A 853 11.65 40.53 33.47
N PHE A 854 10.59 39.95 34.04
CA PHE A 854 9.23 40.50 33.92
C PHE A 854 9.12 41.91 34.52
N GLU A 855 9.73 42.13 35.69
CA GLU A 855 9.79 43.43 36.35
C GLU A 855 10.56 44.45 35.51
N GLU A 856 11.70 44.06 34.92
CA GLU A 856 12.48 44.94 34.04
C GLU A 856 11.72 45.31 32.75
N MET A 857 10.90 44.39 32.23
CA MET A 857 9.99 44.64 31.10
C MET A 857 8.78 45.51 31.48
N GLY A 858 8.49 45.64 32.78
CA GLY A 858 7.28 46.29 33.27
C GLY A 858 6.00 45.51 32.97
N ASP A 859 6.10 44.19 32.78
CA ASP A 859 4.95 43.30 32.57
C ASP A 859 4.49 42.74 33.92
N ASP A 860 3.22 42.98 34.28
CA ASP A 860 2.60 42.42 35.49
C ASP A 860 2.33 40.91 35.28
N VAL A 861 2.88 40.04 36.12
CA VAL A 861 2.72 38.57 36.03
C VAL A 861 2.41 37.99 37.41
N THR A 862 1.33 37.19 37.50
CA THR A 862 0.90 36.56 38.76
C THR A 862 1.73 35.29 39.02
N TYR A 863 2.35 35.16 40.18
CA TYR A 863 2.98 33.89 40.59
C TYR A 863 1.93 32.83 40.95
N LEU A 864 1.92 31.69 40.24
CA LEU A 864 1.04 30.56 40.51
C LEU A 864 1.83 29.44 41.19
N GLY A 865 1.97 29.57 42.51
CA GLY A 865 2.78 28.68 43.33
C GLY A 865 2.17 27.31 43.60
N ARG A 866 2.91 26.53 44.39
CA ARG A 866 2.55 25.18 44.87
C ARG A 866 1.39 25.17 45.86
N ASP A 867 1.09 26.30 46.47
CA ASP A 867 -0.08 26.50 47.32
C ASP A 867 -1.36 26.74 46.51
N PHE A 868 -1.24 26.98 45.20
CA PHE A 868 -2.36 27.17 44.27
C PHE A 868 -2.51 26.00 43.28
N LEU A 869 -1.45 25.66 42.54
CA LEU A 869 -1.45 24.58 41.55
C LEU A 869 -0.71 23.33 42.05
N LYS A 870 -1.24 22.17 41.69
CA LYS A 870 -0.56 20.87 41.84
C LYS A 870 0.45 20.67 40.71
N CYS A 871 1.22 19.58 40.81
CA CYS A 871 2.21 19.22 39.79
C CYS A 871 1.53 19.14 38.42
N CYS A 872 2.23 19.53 37.34
CA CYS A 872 1.70 19.43 35.99
C CYS A 872 1.36 17.98 35.58
N GLY A 873 1.90 16.99 36.31
CA GLY A 873 1.63 15.56 36.07
C GLY A 873 2.45 14.96 34.93
N HIS A 874 3.41 15.70 34.38
CA HIS A 874 4.27 15.25 33.28
C HIS A 874 4.87 13.87 33.56
N ASP A 875 5.52 13.72 34.72
CA ASP A 875 6.22 12.49 35.08
C ASP A 875 5.24 11.33 35.27
N GLN A 876 4.07 11.57 35.88
CA GLN A 876 3.02 10.56 36.08
C GLN A 876 2.49 10.05 34.74
N LYS A 877 2.26 10.96 33.78
CA LYS A 877 1.81 10.61 32.43
C LYS A 877 2.79 9.66 31.77
N TRP A 878 4.05 10.07 31.65
CA TRP A 878 5.07 9.29 30.93
C TRP A 878 5.56 8.06 31.70
N GLN A 879 5.27 7.95 33.00
CA GLN A 879 5.42 6.73 33.79
C GLN A 879 4.30 5.71 33.56
N GLY A 880 3.20 6.06 32.88
CA GLY A 880 2.02 5.20 32.74
C GLY A 880 1.07 5.22 33.93
N LEU A 881 1.22 6.18 34.84
CA LEU A 881 0.35 6.37 36.01
C LEU A 881 -0.84 7.27 35.64
N SER A 882 -1.61 6.88 34.63
CA SER A 882 -2.66 7.72 34.04
C SER A 882 -3.72 8.15 35.05
N GLU A 883 -4.08 7.28 36.01
CA GLU A 883 -5.04 7.64 37.06
C GLU A 883 -4.54 8.84 37.90
N VAL A 884 -3.25 8.85 38.26
CA VAL A 884 -2.65 9.95 39.03
C VAL A 884 -2.57 11.21 38.17
N PHE A 885 -2.15 11.07 36.92
CA PHE A 885 -2.10 12.17 35.96
C PHE A 885 -3.47 12.84 35.78
N GLU A 886 -4.52 12.07 35.52
CA GLU A 886 -5.88 12.60 35.30
C GLU A 886 -6.43 13.32 36.54
N LYS A 887 -6.14 12.83 37.75
CA LYS A 887 -6.50 13.54 38.99
C LYS A 887 -5.79 14.89 39.12
N LEU A 888 -4.47 14.94 38.87
CA LEU A 888 -3.68 16.17 38.91
C LEU A 888 -4.15 17.17 37.84
N LYS A 889 -4.36 16.67 36.61
CA LYS A 889 -4.87 17.43 35.46
C LYS A 889 -6.23 18.03 35.78
N ALA A 890 -7.20 17.24 36.24
CA ALA A 890 -8.55 17.72 36.54
C ALA A 890 -8.56 18.83 37.60
N TYR A 891 -7.73 18.70 38.65
CA TYR A 891 -7.59 19.73 39.67
C TYR A 891 -7.02 21.03 39.10
N ASN A 892 -5.90 20.94 38.37
CA ASN A 892 -5.21 22.10 37.81
C ASN A 892 -6.05 22.80 36.74
N GLN A 893 -6.70 22.05 35.85
CA GLN A 893 -7.60 22.62 34.84
C GLN A 893 -8.74 23.41 35.47
N LYS A 894 -9.34 22.88 36.54
CA LYS A 894 -10.37 23.58 37.29
C LYS A 894 -9.83 24.88 37.89
N LYS A 895 -8.69 24.83 38.59
CA LYS A 895 -8.08 26.02 39.20
C LYS A 895 -7.71 27.08 38.17
N LEU A 896 -7.11 26.68 37.05
CA LEU A 896 -6.74 27.57 35.95
C LEU A 896 -7.99 28.18 35.29
N GLY A 897 -9.03 27.39 35.03
CA GLY A 897 -10.29 27.90 34.48
C GLY A 897 -11.00 28.89 35.42
N ASP A 898 -11.02 28.59 36.71
CA ASP A 898 -11.63 29.46 37.73
C ASP A 898 -10.78 30.72 38.01
N SER A 899 -9.46 30.67 37.76
CA SER A 899 -8.52 31.77 38.01
C SER A 899 -8.75 33.00 37.13
N GLY A 900 -9.33 32.80 35.93
CA GLY A 900 -9.60 33.87 34.98
C GLY A 900 -8.38 34.42 34.22
N ILE A 901 -7.19 33.81 34.38
CA ILE A 901 -6.01 34.16 33.57
C ILE A 901 -6.22 33.77 32.10
N ASP A 902 -5.64 34.52 31.17
CA ASP A 902 -5.69 34.22 29.73
C ASP A 902 -4.40 33.58 29.21
N THR A 903 -3.28 33.77 29.92
CA THR A 903 -1.95 33.31 29.51
C THR A 903 -1.23 32.62 30.67
N LEU A 904 -0.79 31.38 30.45
CA LEU A 904 0.03 30.61 31.39
C LEU A 904 1.47 30.52 30.87
N VAL A 905 2.41 31.08 31.62
CA VAL A 905 3.84 31.08 31.32
C VAL A 905 4.57 30.11 32.25
N THR A 906 5.53 29.36 31.74
CA THR A 906 6.38 28.46 32.55
C THR A 906 7.81 28.44 32.03
N SER A 907 8.80 28.30 32.92
CA SER A 907 10.22 28.14 32.55
C SER A 907 10.65 26.67 32.41
N CYS A 908 9.75 25.72 32.70
CA CYS A 908 10.04 24.31 32.52
C CYS A 908 9.49 23.80 31.20
N ALA A 909 10.39 23.35 30.31
CA ALA A 909 10.04 22.69 29.04
C ALA A 909 9.04 21.53 29.20
N GLU A 910 9.19 20.72 30.27
CA GLU A 910 8.27 19.61 30.57
C GLU A 910 6.85 20.08 30.90
N CYS A 911 6.74 21.13 31.72
CA CYS A 911 5.46 21.71 32.09
C CYS A 911 4.81 22.38 30.88
N PHE A 912 5.59 23.13 30.09
CA PHE A 912 5.11 23.80 28.88
C PHE A 912 4.44 22.81 27.93
N ARG A 913 5.16 21.74 27.56
CA ARG A 913 4.64 20.67 26.71
C ARG A 913 3.38 20.03 27.29
N THR A 914 3.37 19.73 28.59
CA THR A 914 2.24 19.04 29.21
C THR A 914 0.99 19.91 29.30
N PHE A 915 1.11 21.17 29.71
CA PHE A 915 -0.03 22.10 29.71
C PHE A 915 -0.51 22.44 28.30
N ALA A 916 0.40 22.54 27.32
CA ALA A 916 0.03 22.88 25.95
C ALA A 916 -0.62 21.71 25.18
N LEU A 917 -0.17 20.47 25.40
CA LEU A 917 -0.62 19.31 24.61
C LEU A 917 -1.56 18.35 25.33
N ASP A 918 -1.45 18.20 26.66
CA ASP A 918 -2.23 17.19 27.40
C ASP A 918 -3.42 17.77 28.18
N TYR A 919 -3.42 19.08 28.43
CA TYR A 919 -4.49 19.76 29.15
C TYR A 919 -5.50 20.35 28.17
N GLU A 920 -6.79 20.25 28.50
CA GLU A 920 -7.84 20.96 27.79
C GLU A 920 -8.06 22.31 28.48
N LEU A 921 -7.33 23.34 28.04
CA LEU A 921 -7.42 24.71 28.56
C LEU A 921 -8.11 25.59 27.52
N GLU A 922 -9.45 25.64 27.55
CA GLU A 922 -10.23 26.42 26.58
C GLU A 922 -9.91 27.92 26.66
N GLY A 923 -9.43 28.49 25.55
CA GLY A 923 -9.19 29.93 25.42
C GLY A 923 -7.99 30.48 26.19
N MET A 924 -7.16 29.61 26.79
CA MET A 924 -5.95 30.00 27.52
C MET A 924 -4.70 29.73 26.66
N LYS A 925 -3.81 30.71 26.56
CA LYS A 925 -2.54 30.58 25.84
C LYS A 925 -1.47 30.03 26.79
N VAL A 926 -0.81 28.93 26.43
CA VAL A 926 0.32 28.40 27.19
C VAL A 926 1.61 28.79 26.47
N MET A 927 2.60 29.34 27.19
CA MET A 927 3.86 29.82 26.61
C MET A 927 5.07 29.39 27.45
N HIS A 928 6.17 29.09 26.77
CA HIS A 928 7.46 28.99 27.45
C HIS A 928 8.01 30.39 27.77
N THR A 929 8.81 30.53 28.82
CA THR A 929 9.33 31.86 29.25
C THR A 929 10.14 32.53 28.14
N THR A 930 11.02 31.82 27.44
CA THR A 930 11.79 32.39 26.31
C THR A 930 10.90 32.84 25.17
N GLU A 931 9.81 32.13 24.90
CA GLU A 931 8.83 32.52 23.90
C GLU A 931 8.05 33.77 24.32
N TYR A 932 7.67 33.86 25.58
CA TYR A 932 7.00 35.02 26.15
C TYR A 932 7.86 36.28 26.06
N LEU A 933 9.14 36.19 26.46
CA LEU A 933 10.09 37.30 26.39
C LEU A 933 10.22 37.83 24.95
N VAL A 934 10.44 36.95 23.98
CA VAL A 934 10.57 37.35 22.57
C VAL A 934 9.26 37.95 22.04
N GLU A 935 8.11 37.35 22.32
CA GLU A 935 6.82 37.87 21.84
C GLU A 935 6.48 39.25 22.40
N LYS A 936 6.88 39.51 23.64
CA LYS A 936 6.71 40.80 24.30
C LYS A 936 7.76 41.83 23.88
N GLY A 937 8.69 41.47 22.99
CA GLY A 937 9.72 42.36 22.48
C GLY A 937 10.80 42.66 23.51
N PHE A 938 11.25 41.63 24.23
CA PHE A 938 12.40 41.75 25.14
C PHE A 938 13.65 42.19 24.36
N ASP A 939 14.00 43.47 24.50
CA ASP A 939 15.19 44.10 23.94
C ASP A 939 15.71 45.08 24.99
N MET A 940 16.74 44.65 25.70
CA MET A 940 17.23 45.36 26.87
C MET A 940 18.62 45.97 26.66
N ASP A 941 19.29 45.78 25.51
CA ASP A 941 20.71 46.14 25.25
C ASP A 941 21.72 45.43 26.19
N LEU A 942 21.48 44.15 26.55
CA LEU A 942 22.28 43.42 27.57
C LEU A 942 23.73 43.27 27.13
N ALA A 943 24.66 43.34 28.08
CA ALA A 943 26.08 43.16 27.82
C ALA A 943 26.75 42.42 28.98
N VAL A 944 27.68 41.52 28.67
CA VAL A 944 28.55 40.88 29.67
C VAL A 944 29.75 41.77 30.01
N GLU A 945 30.28 41.67 31.24
CA GLU A 945 31.46 42.46 31.65
C GLU A 945 32.74 42.05 30.93
N ASP A 946 32.91 40.74 30.70
CA ASP A 946 34.01 40.11 29.97
C ASP A 946 33.42 39.22 28.87
N ASP A 947 34.03 39.22 27.68
CA ASP A 947 33.59 38.39 26.56
C ASP A 947 33.52 36.91 26.99
N VAL A 948 32.36 36.27 26.81
CA VAL A 948 32.12 34.89 27.25
C VAL A 948 31.68 34.02 26.08
N THR A 949 32.26 32.82 26.00
CA THR A 949 31.82 31.82 25.02
C THR A 949 30.79 30.89 25.65
N VAL A 950 29.59 30.83 25.07
CA VAL A 950 28.48 30.02 25.57
C VAL A 950 28.06 28.98 24.55
N THR A 951 27.50 27.87 25.00
CA THR A 951 26.84 26.88 24.14
C THR A 951 25.43 26.60 24.64
N TYR A 952 24.55 26.10 23.78
CA TYR A 952 23.15 25.87 24.14
C TYR A 952 22.76 24.40 23.99
N HIS A 953 22.10 23.87 25.03
CA HIS A 953 21.49 22.55 25.03
C HIS A 953 19.99 22.66 24.83
N ASP A 954 19.54 22.19 23.66
CA ASP A 954 18.13 22.04 23.32
C ASP A 954 17.44 20.96 24.17
N PRO A 955 16.49 21.31 25.06
CA PRO A 955 15.70 20.31 25.75
C PRO A 955 14.77 19.62 24.75
N CYS A 956 14.72 18.29 24.77
CA CYS A 956 13.92 17.50 23.82
C CYS A 956 12.43 17.86 23.81
N ARG A 957 11.91 18.42 24.90
CA ARG A 957 10.49 18.75 25.09
C ARG A 957 10.13 20.15 24.64
N LEU A 958 11.11 21.04 24.57
CA LEU A 958 10.96 22.38 24.00
C LEU A 958 11.26 22.35 22.50
N GLY A 959 12.33 21.65 22.10
CA GLY A 959 12.70 21.44 20.71
C GLY A 959 11.76 20.44 20.02
N ARG A 960 12.09 19.15 20.08
CA ARG A 960 11.44 18.13 19.23
C ARG A 960 9.92 18.00 19.38
N GLN A 961 9.35 18.32 20.54
CA GLN A 961 7.90 18.18 20.77
C GLN A 961 7.09 19.47 20.63
N MET A 962 7.74 20.64 20.69
CA MET A 962 7.05 21.93 20.65
C MET A 962 7.60 22.87 19.55
N ASP A 963 8.59 22.40 18.78
CA ASP A 963 9.22 23.08 17.65
C ASP A 963 9.76 24.48 17.99
N LEU A 964 10.37 24.62 19.17
CA LEU A 964 10.87 25.89 19.69
C LEU A 964 12.40 25.80 19.92
N TYR A 965 13.15 26.17 18.88
CA TYR A 965 14.63 26.14 18.86
C TYR A 965 15.27 27.54 18.83
N ASP A 966 14.71 28.46 18.05
CA ASP A 966 15.38 29.74 17.73
C ASP A 966 15.23 30.77 18.85
N LYS A 967 14.04 30.89 19.47
CA LYS A 967 13.74 31.94 20.46
C LYS A 967 14.74 32.00 21.63
N PRO A 968 15.21 30.87 22.22
CA PRO A 968 16.27 30.89 23.23
C PRO A 968 17.61 31.41 22.69
N ARG A 969 17.97 31.08 21.44
CA ARG A 969 19.21 31.52 20.79
C ARG A 969 19.15 33.02 20.50
N ASP A 970 18.03 33.50 19.95
CA ASP A 970 17.81 34.93 19.69
C ASP A 970 18.04 35.77 20.95
N LEU A 971 17.53 35.31 22.10
CA LEU A 971 17.73 35.98 23.38
C LEU A 971 19.20 35.97 23.83
N VAL A 972 19.91 34.86 23.64
CA VAL A 972 21.33 34.75 24.03
C VAL A 972 22.23 35.58 23.12
N GLU A 973 21.98 35.56 21.80
CA GLU A 973 22.72 36.33 20.80
C GLU A 973 22.46 37.84 20.91
N SER A 974 21.33 38.24 21.50
CA SER A 974 21.03 39.66 21.78
C SER A 974 21.92 40.29 22.86
N VAL A 975 22.72 39.48 23.58
CA VAL A 975 23.62 39.97 24.63
C VAL A 975 24.99 40.32 24.06
N ASP A 976 25.37 41.59 24.10
CA ASP A 976 26.69 42.09 23.68
C ASP A 976 27.82 41.41 24.48
N GLY A 977 28.87 40.96 23.78
CA GLY A 977 30.02 40.26 24.35
C GLY A 977 29.83 38.74 24.50
N VAL A 978 28.67 38.20 24.14
CA VAL A 978 28.43 36.74 24.11
C VAL A 978 28.78 36.16 22.74
N SER A 979 29.56 35.07 22.73
CA SER A 979 29.80 34.25 21.55
C SER A 979 29.10 32.90 21.70
N LEU A 980 27.92 32.74 21.09
CA LEU A 980 27.23 31.46 21.03
C LEU A 980 27.93 30.51 20.05
N VAL A 981 28.33 29.34 20.52
CA VAL A 981 28.92 28.25 19.73
C VAL A 981 28.09 26.99 19.86
N GLU A 982 27.73 26.38 18.74
CA GLU A 982 26.90 25.18 18.73
C GLU A 982 27.73 23.91 19.00
N MET A 983 27.13 22.97 19.72
CA MET A 983 27.64 21.61 19.86
C MET A 983 27.48 20.83 18.54
N GLU A 984 28.21 19.71 18.40
CA GLU A 984 28.09 18.82 17.24
C GLU A 984 26.61 18.44 16.98
N HIS A 985 25.90 18.06 18.05
CA HIS A 985 24.48 17.75 18.00
C HIS A 985 23.64 18.86 18.64
N HIS A 986 23.00 19.69 17.81
CA HIS A 986 22.14 20.81 18.21
C HIS A 986 20.82 20.80 17.43
N GLY A 987 19.86 21.65 17.85
CA GLY A 987 18.55 21.72 17.22
C GLY A 987 17.77 20.41 17.34
N GLU A 988 17.19 19.95 16.23
CA GLU A 988 16.45 18.68 16.17
C GLU A 988 17.31 17.44 16.46
N ASP A 989 18.61 17.53 16.20
CA ASP A 989 19.57 16.44 16.40
C ASP A 989 20.16 16.38 17.81
N ALA A 990 19.79 17.31 18.70
CA ALA A 990 20.35 17.41 20.04
C ALA A 990 20.17 16.13 20.90
N LEU A 991 21.26 15.51 21.38
CA LEU A 991 21.22 14.42 22.35
C LEU A 991 20.39 14.73 23.61
N CYS A 992 19.62 13.75 24.10
CA CYS A 992 18.84 13.85 25.33
C CYS A 992 19.76 13.94 26.58
N CYS A 993 19.32 14.63 27.65
CA CYS A 993 20.01 14.65 28.94
C CYS A 993 20.05 13.27 29.65
N GLY A 994 19.36 12.27 29.09
CA GLY A 994 19.47 10.86 29.49
C GLY A 994 18.49 10.40 30.56
N VAL A 995 17.63 11.29 31.07
CA VAL A 995 16.69 10.97 32.14
C VAL A 995 15.30 11.46 31.73
N SER A 996 14.31 10.57 31.78
CA SER A 996 12.91 10.88 31.47
C SER A 996 12.04 10.54 32.65
N SER A 997 11.07 11.39 32.96
CA SER A 997 10.06 11.11 33.98
C SER A 997 10.62 10.79 35.38
N MET A 998 11.81 11.32 35.71
CA MET A 998 12.60 10.94 36.90
C MET A 998 12.95 9.45 36.98
N MET A 999 12.94 8.79 35.83
CA MET A 999 13.31 7.40 35.63
C MET A 999 14.65 7.28 34.92
N ALA A 1000 15.28 6.11 35.07
CA ALA A 1000 16.57 5.80 34.47
C ALA A 1000 17.72 6.74 34.90
N CYS A 1001 17.61 7.47 36.02
CA CYS A 1001 18.75 8.18 36.62
C CYS A 1001 19.69 7.18 37.33
N ASN A 1002 20.42 6.41 36.53
CA ASN A 1002 21.28 5.30 36.95
C ASN A 1002 22.61 5.35 36.16
N GLU A 1003 23.50 4.38 36.39
CA GLU A 1003 24.80 4.31 35.71
C GLU A 1003 24.68 4.21 34.18
N ASN A 1004 23.56 3.67 33.67
CA ASN A 1004 23.36 3.53 32.24
C ASN A 1004 23.10 4.90 31.59
N SER A 1005 22.24 5.75 32.17
CA SER A 1005 22.01 7.12 31.67
C SER A 1005 23.17 8.08 31.85
N ARG A 1006 24.15 7.72 32.66
CA ARG A 1006 25.37 8.49 32.86
C ARG A 1006 26.16 8.67 31.56
N ALA A 1007 26.20 7.65 30.69
CA ALA A 1007 26.94 7.68 29.43
C ALA A 1007 26.48 8.83 28.50
N LEU A 1008 25.18 9.11 28.45
CA LEU A 1008 24.63 10.20 27.64
C LEU A 1008 25.06 11.59 28.12
N ARG A 1009 25.07 11.79 29.44
CA ARG A 1009 25.51 13.06 30.03
C ARG A 1009 27.00 13.27 29.84
N LEU A 1010 27.81 12.21 29.95
CA LEU A 1010 29.23 12.26 29.63
C LEU A 1010 29.49 12.62 28.17
N GLN A 1011 28.81 11.97 27.23
CA GLN A 1011 28.94 12.32 25.80
C GLN A 1011 28.54 13.77 25.53
N ARG A 1012 27.47 14.24 26.17
CA ARG A 1012 27.07 15.65 26.04
C ARG A 1012 28.12 16.60 26.61
N PHE A 1013 28.75 16.26 27.74
CA PHE A 1013 29.83 17.06 28.31
C PHE A 1013 31.10 17.06 27.43
N ASP A 1014 31.37 15.95 26.74
CA ASP A 1014 32.46 15.88 25.75
C ASP A 1014 32.20 16.84 24.57
N GLU A 1015 30.94 16.99 24.11
CA GLU A 1015 30.56 17.97 23.09
C GLU A 1015 30.71 19.41 23.58
N VAL A 1016 30.23 19.73 24.78
CA VAL A 1016 30.42 21.07 25.40
C VAL A 1016 31.91 21.42 25.45
N LYS A 1017 32.74 20.45 25.84
CA LYS A 1017 34.19 20.65 25.89
C LYS A 1017 34.81 20.84 24.52
N ALA A 1018 34.29 20.14 23.49
CA ALA A 1018 34.79 20.26 22.13
C ALA A 1018 34.54 21.66 21.53
N THR A 1019 33.47 22.35 21.96
CA THR A 1019 33.20 23.74 21.56
C THR A 1019 34.12 24.73 22.27
N GLY A 1020 34.63 24.37 23.46
CA GLY A 1020 35.43 25.26 24.31
C GLY A 1020 34.60 26.32 25.04
N ALA A 1021 33.28 26.15 25.12
CA ALA A 1021 32.40 27.05 25.85
C ALA A 1021 32.65 27.03 27.36
N GLU A 1022 32.52 28.19 28.00
CA GLU A 1022 32.66 28.38 29.44
C GLU A 1022 31.33 28.13 30.18
N VAL A 1023 30.21 28.34 29.48
CA VAL A 1023 28.85 28.16 30.01
C VAL A 1023 28.00 27.34 29.04
N MET A 1024 27.33 26.32 29.58
CA MET A 1024 26.30 25.55 28.91
C MET A 1024 24.92 26.06 29.34
N LEU A 1025 24.20 26.69 28.42
CA LEU A 1025 22.87 27.22 28.63
C LEU A 1025 21.80 26.17 28.29
N THR A 1026 20.67 26.20 28.99
CA THR A 1026 19.48 25.40 28.64
C THR A 1026 18.20 26.10 29.10
N THR A 1027 17.03 25.57 28.74
CA THR A 1027 15.70 26.13 29.04
C THR A 1027 14.81 25.12 29.78
N CYS A 1028 15.43 24.18 30.47
CA CYS A 1028 14.73 23.16 31.23
C CYS A 1028 15.43 22.94 32.57
N PRO A 1029 14.81 23.36 33.69
CA PRO A 1029 15.36 23.13 35.03
C PRO A 1029 15.65 21.65 35.31
N LYS A 1030 14.88 20.74 34.72
CA LYS A 1030 15.10 19.30 34.84
C LYS A 1030 16.38 18.85 34.12
N CYS A 1031 16.69 19.42 32.95
CA CYS A 1031 17.99 19.18 32.29
C CYS A 1031 19.15 19.69 33.14
N VAL A 1032 19.04 20.90 33.70
CA VAL A 1032 20.05 21.46 34.62
C VAL A 1032 20.30 20.50 35.78
N ALA A 1033 19.24 20.04 36.45
CA ALA A 1033 19.34 19.10 37.57
C ALA A 1033 20.11 17.81 37.20
N HIS A 1034 19.81 17.24 36.03
CA HIS A 1034 20.43 16.00 35.58
C HIS A 1034 21.91 16.15 35.19
N PHE A 1035 22.29 17.28 34.60
CA PHE A 1035 23.67 17.57 34.26
C PHE A 1035 24.51 17.94 35.50
N GLU A 1036 23.98 18.78 36.39
CA GLU A 1036 24.65 19.11 37.65
C GLU A 1036 24.88 17.88 38.54
N CYS A 1037 23.96 16.92 38.52
CA CYS A 1037 24.16 15.62 39.18
C CYS A 1037 25.47 14.91 38.75
N LEU A 1038 25.88 15.02 37.48
CA LEU A 1038 27.14 14.45 37.00
C LEU A 1038 28.37 15.24 37.47
N LYS A 1039 28.24 16.54 37.69
CA LYS A 1039 29.35 17.40 38.16
C LYS A 1039 29.74 17.12 39.61
N PHE A 1040 28.84 16.58 40.42
CA PHE A 1040 29.14 16.16 41.81
C PHE A 1040 30.16 15.02 41.90
N GLU A 1041 30.45 14.31 40.81
CA GLU A 1041 31.53 13.32 40.77
C GLU A 1041 32.93 13.95 40.86
N GLY A 1042 33.05 15.27 40.69
CA GLY A 1042 34.28 16.02 40.90
C GLY A 1042 35.34 15.81 39.81
N ASP A 1043 34.93 15.44 38.58
CA ASP A 1043 35.85 15.31 37.45
C ASP A 1043 36.30 16.71 36.97
N PRO A 1044 37.61 17.04 37.02
CA PRO A 1044 38.11 18.35 36.58
C PRO A 1044 37.89 18.64 35.10
N ARG A 1045 37.49 17.64 34.30
CA ARG A 1045 37.17 17.82 32.88
C ARG A 1045 35.81 18.49 32.66
N HIS A 1046 34.96 18.57 33.68
CA HIS A 1046 33.61 19.16 33.63
C HIS A 1046 33.56 20.56 34.27
N ASP A 1047 34.68 21.30 34.17
CA ASP A 1047 34.85 22.64 34.76
C ASP A 1047 34.29 23.74 33.84
N PHE A 1048 32.97 23.69 33.63
CA PHE A 1048 32.18 24.72 32.95
C PHE A 1048 30.86 24.95 33.71
N GLU A 1049 30.30 26.14 33.60
CA GLU A 1049 29.04 26.48 34.28
C GLU A 1049 27.83 25.93 33.50
N ILE A 1050 26.78 25.51 34.21
CA ILE A 1050 25.51 25.11 33.60
C ILE A 1050 24.43 26.04 34.14
N LEU A 1051 23.70 26.69 33.25
CA LEU A 1051 22.75 27.73 33.64
C LEU A 1051 21.48 27.69 32.78
N ASP A 1052 20.36 28.10 33.37
CA ASP A 1052 19.15 28.36 32.61
C ASP A 1052 19.26 29.69 31.85
N VAL A 1053 18.74 29.78 30.62
CA VAL A 1053 18.77 31.00 29.79
C VAL A 1053 18.15 32.19 30.51
N VAL A 1054 17.03 32.00 31.22
CA VAL A 1054 16.37 33.07 31.97
C VAL A 1054 17.29 33.58 33.09
N SER A 1055 17.96 32.66 33.79
CA SER A 1055 18.94 33.01 34.82
C SER A 1055 20.15 33.74 34.25
N PHE A 1056 20.64 33.31 33.09
CA PHE A 1056 21.74 33.98 32.37
C PHE A 1056 21.39 35.44 32.03
N LEU A 1057 20.20 35.67 31.45
CA LEU A 1057 19.73 37.01 31.10
C LEU A 1057 19.53 37.88 32.35
N ALA A 1058 18.93 37.33 33.41
CA ALA A 1058 18.70 38.04 34.66
C ALA A 1058 20.02 38.45 35.34
N ARG A 1059 21.09 37.64 35.22
CA ARG A 1059 22.42 38.03 35.69
C ARG A 1059 22.93 39.29 34.98
N GLN A 1060 22.67 39.43 33.68
CA GLN A 1060 23.06 40.63 32.92
C GLN A 1060 22.20 41.85 33.25
N VAL A 1061 20.95 41.64 33.66
CA VAL A 1061 20.12 42.72 34.19
C VAL A 1061 20.67 43.20 35.54
N ASN A 1062 21.05 42.27 36.42
CA ASN A 1062 21.56 42.57 37.76
C ASN A 1062 22.99 43.13 37.80
N SER A 1063 23.80 42.91 36.75
CA SER A 1063 25.17 43.43 36.66
C SER A 1063 25.26 44.88 36.16
N ARG A 1064 24.16 45.42 35.62
CA ARG A 1064 24.00 46.83 35.25
C ARG A 1064 23.86 47.72 36.48
#